data_AF-A0A966TRX3-F1
#
_entry.id   AF-A0A966TRX3-F1
#
_cell.length_a   1.000
_cell.length_b   1.000
_cell.length_c   1.000
_cell.angle_alpha   90.00
_cell.angle_beta   90.00
_cell.angle_gamma   90.00
#
_symmetry.space_group_name_H-M   'P 1'
#
loop_
_entity.id
_entity.type
_entity.pdbx_description
1 polymer ?
#
loop_
_entity_poly.entity_id
_entity_poly.type
_entity_poly.pdbx_seq_one_letter_code
_entity_poly.pdbx_strand_id
1 'polypeptide(L)'
;MMAKHYNEWTSRTKWLIPIVLLLAGLFTIGLKPFFAPSVLSLTLNKPHPDHYQVYINSGRGYNEHEQRSVEVGTLDPESTLKFFLPARRIHGLRLDPGTTSADISITETCLISWKGSTCWNAEALLRLTTPISGITASTYENNALKLTLVGPDPALALGPEIVAAHARMTRLPSLLVFVLGVAALFIVGAVGPPLYRLIAHVSEIRPRDHSTEQLFALTLTFAFLIAAGFTALHHEMWRDELHTWIVGRESHSLLQMYQNTRYDGHGFMWYLMVWPLTRISENPAAMQVLHLAFAVTTAYLLARFSPFSRVQRVLLVFGYLFFYEYTIIARNYALGVLFLTTFCVVFAQSPKRFVAIGIILALMANTSSHALILSVGLAIGYAVYLWRDGILSRPLARSLSIGAVIFALGVCVEIFIALPPSDLGLDYADRATTLEWPRIVRVFGLFESAFLAKRPDLGISGWSLLPLVFVFRWARQPGVLLFFLSSCGALFILFYFIYFGSPRHHGFVFLALVAALWLAAYQVPVSVSDRAERIDLAWQRISGIVFSVMLCFHAYSGYLSTHQDIVRVVSNGKVTARYLETNGLDQLPIVAFADWPTTSVLGYLSNVRQVYHPQGHRWASHVVQDSSRLNWPSQEEVINEASSLSGERIILLMNVPISDELVHQKGLRPLAQFTGAGIASENFYLYLIEKLGNN
;
A
#
# COMPACT_ATOMS: atom_id res chain seq x y z
N MET A 1 29.40 5.27 -36.17
CA MET A 1 28.64 6.54 -36.21
C MET A 1 28.33 7.10 -34.81
N MET A 2 28.01 6.26 -33.80
CA MET A 2 27.84 6.68 -32.38
C MET A 2 29.05 7.35 -31.71
N ALA A 3 30.29 7.00 -32.09
CA ALA A 3 31.49 7.69 -31.59
C ALA A 3 31.62 9.14 -32.09
N LYS A 4 31.04 9.45 -33.26
CA LYS A 4 31.17 10.77 -33.90
C LYS A 4 30.25 11.82 -33.27
N HIS A 5 29.00 11.47 -32.94
CA HIS A 5 28.06 12.41 -32.31
C HIS A 5 28.25 12.59 -30.80
N TYR A 6 28.80 11.60 -30.07
CA TYR A 6 29.20 11.80 -28.68
C TYR A 6 30.32 12.85 -28.57
N ASN A 7 31.26 12.85 -29.52
CA ASN A 7 32.30 13.88 -29.59
C ASN A 7 31.74 15.29 -29.86
N GLU A 8 30.69 15.43 -30.67
CA GLU A 8 30.08 16.74 -30.95
C GLU A 8 29.29 17.29 -29.74
N TRP A 9 28.47 16.49 -29.07
CA TRP A 9 27.71 16.94 -27.89
C TRP A 9 28.62 17.20 -26.68
N THR A 10 29.64 16.37 -26.45
CA THR A 10 30.66 16.63 -25.42
C THR A 10 31.54 17.82 -25.77
N SER A 11 31.83 18.12 -27.05
CA SER A 11 32.63 19.30 -27.42
C SER A 11 31.95 20.63 -27.08
N ARG A 12 30.62 20.71 -27.21
CA ARG A 12 29.85 21.93 -26.93
C ARG A 12 29.53 22.11 -25.43
N THR A 13 29.38 21.03 -24.68
CA THR A 13 29.10 21.07 -23.23
C THR A 13 30.35 21.21 -22.35
N LYS A 14 31.55 20.89 -22.88
CA LYS A 14 32.84 21.06 -22.17
C LYS A 14 33.12 22.48 -21.69
N TRP A 15 32.59 23.51 -22.36
CA TRP A 15 32.82 24.92 -22.00
C TRP A 15 31.68 25.55 -21.20
N LEU A 16 30.45 25.02 -21.31
CA LEU A 16 29.30 25.50 -20.56
C LEU A 16 29.41 25.20 -19.06
N ILE A 17 29.92 24.02 -18.70
CA ILE A 17 30.07 23.63 -17.28
C ILE A 17 31.09 24.53 -16.56
N PRO A 18 32.32 24.77 -17.07
CA PRO A 18 33.25 25.73 -16.46
C PRO A 18 32.70 27.14 -16.35
N ILE A 19 31.99 27.64 -17.37
CA ILE A 19 31.42 29.00 -17.37
C ILE A 19 30.30 29.13 -16.33
N VAL A 20 29.40 28.14 -16.23
CA VAL A 20 28.33 28.12 -15.21
C VAL A 20 28.92 27.98 -13.80
N LEU A 21 29.96 27.15 -13.62
CA LEU A 21 30.66 27.01 -12.34
C LEU A 21 31.42 28.29 -11.95
N LEU A 22 32.01 29.00 -12.91
CA LEU A 22 32.71 30.27 -12.69
C LEU A 22 31.73 31.39 -12.34
N LEU A 23 30.60 31.47 -13.05
CA LEU A 23 29.51 32.40 -12.75
C LEU A 23 28.84 32.09 -11.40
N ALA A 24 28.61 30.80 -11.07
CA ALA A 24 28.08 30.38 -9.78
C ALA A 24 29.09 30.63 -8.63
N GLY A 25 30.40 30.51 -8.90
CA GLY A 25 31.47 30.82 -7.94
C GLY A 25 31.55 32.31 -7.65
N LEU A 26 31.52 33.14 -8.68
CA LEU A 26 31.46 34.60 -8.54
C LEU A 26 30.18 35.05 -7.81
N PHE A 27 29.05 34.38 -8.06
CA PHE A 27 27.77 34.68 -7.42
C PHE A 27 27.70 34.21 -5.95
N THR A 28 28.32 33.08 -5.60
CA THR A 28 28.35 32.56 -4.22
C THR A 28 29.37 33.26 -3.33
N ILE A 29 30.48 33.75 -3.89
CA ILE A 29 31.47 34.58 -3.16
C ILE A 29 30.87 35.97 -2.84
N GLY A 30 29.94 36.47 -3.66
CA GLY A 30 29.28 37.77 -3.47
C GLY A 30 28.03 37.80 -2.57
N LEU A 31 27.55 36.66 -2.06
CA LEU A 31 26.28 36.59 -1.31
C LEU A 31 26.44 36.36 0.20
N LYS A 32 25.38 36.76 0.93
CA LYS A 32 25.22 36.71 2.40
C LYS A 32 25.70 35.38 3.01
N PRO A 33 26.23 35.36 4.25
CA PRO A 33 26.69 34.14 4.90
C PRO A 33 25.57 33.09 5.02
N PHE A 34 25.89 31.83 4.69
CA PHE A 34 25.01 30.68 4.91
C PHE A 34 25.07 30.24 6.37
N PHE A 35 23.95 29.77 6.92
CA PHE A 35 23.86 29.23 8.27
C PHE A 35 23.30 27.81 8.21
N ALA A 36 23.85 26.88 8.97
CA ALA A 36 23.35 25.51 9.12
C ALA A 36 22.18 25.46 10.12
N PRO A 37 21.32 24.42 10.07
CA PRO A 37 20.33 24.17 11.11
C PRO A 37 20.96 24.03 12.50
N SER A 38 20.22 24.44 13.53
CA SER A 38 20.62 24.26 14.94
C SER A 38 19.39 24.04 15.83
N VAL A 39 19.61 23.57 17.04
CA VAL A 39 18.57 23.29 18.03
C VAL A 39 18.90 24.05 19.31
N LEU A 40 17.93 24.83 19.81
CA LEU A 40 17.97 25.36 21.17
C LEU A 40 17.29 24.36 22.10
N SER A 41 17.97 23.97 23.16
CA SER A 41 17.54 22.99 24.13
C SER A 41 17.36 23.66 25.48
N LEU A 42 16.26 23.41 26.19
CA LEU A 42 15.94 23.96 27.51
C LEU A 42 15.65 22.81 28.46
N THR A 43 16.43 22.67 29.53
CA THR A 43 16.23 21.62 30.54
C THR A 43 15.48 22.19 31.73
N LEU A 44 14.33 21.59 32.04
CA LEU A 44 13.42 22.01 33.11
C LEU A 44 13.42 21.01 34.25
N ASN A 45 13.44 21.51 35.49
CA ASN A 45 13.20 20.72 36.70
C ASN A 45 11.72 20.84 37.08
N LYS A 46 10.99 19.71 37.08
CA LYS A 46 9.52 19.64 37.31
C LYS A 46 8.75 20.61 36.39
N PRO A 47 8.74 20.37 35.07
CA PRO A 47 8.09 21.28 34.14
C PRO A 47 6.59 21.40 34.43
N HIS A 48 6.08 22.64 34.41
CA HIS A 48 4.64 22.86 34.50
C HIS A 48 3.97 22.43 33.18
N PRO A 49 2.89 21.63 33.22
CA PRO A 49 2.15 21.24 32.01
C PRO A 49 1.56 22.47 31.33
N ASP A 50 2.16 22.90 30.22
CA ASP A 50 1.76 24.06 29.43
C ASP A 50 2.45 24.03 28.06
N HIS A 51 2.16 25.01 27.22
CA HIS A 51 2.77 25.22 25.92
C HIS A 51 3.97 26.17 26.03
N TYR A 52 5.17 25.67 25.74
CA TYR A 52 6.39 26.48 25.76
C TYR A 52 6.73 26.94 24.35
N GLN A 53 6.97 28.24 24.20
CA GLN A 53 7.25 28.83 22.89
C GLN A 53 8.59 29.56 22.87
N VAL A 54 9.28 29.48 21.74
CA VAL A 54 10.44 30.32 21.44
C VAL A 54 10.14 31.14 20.19
N TYR A 55 10.15 32.46 20.36
CA TYR A 55 10.05 33.42 19.26
C TYR A 55 11.45 33.78 18.75
N ILE A 56 11.59 33.76 17.43
CA ILE A 56 12.86 33.99 16.75
C ILE A 56 12.73 35.29 15.96
N ASN A 57 13.60 36.26 16.23
CA ASN A 57 13.68 37.47 15.42
C ASN A 57 14.75 37.29 14.34
N SER A 58 14.35 37.07 13.09
CA SER A 58 15.27 36.99 11.94
C SER A 58 15.55 38.35 11.26
N GLY A 59 15.16 39.46 11.89
CA GLY A 59 15.24 40.83 11.36
C GLY A 59 13.88 41.47 11.07
N ARG A 60 12.78 40.81 11.44
CA ARG A 60 11.39 41.29 11.29
C ARG A 60 10.67 41.52 12.63
N GLY A 61 11.39 41.44 13.74
CA GLY A 61 10.77 41.43 15.08
C GLY A 61 10.24 40.05 15.47
N TYR A 62 9.71 39.93 16.69
CA TYR A 62 9.06 38.71 17.17
C TYR A 62 7.64 38.63 16.58
N ASN A 63 7.33 37.52 15.91
CA ASN A 63 6.04 37.28 15.25
C ASN A 63 5.72 35.78 15.22
N GLU A 64 4.44 35.44 15.10
CA GLU A 64 3.95 34.05 15.18
C GLU A 64 4.47 33.15 14.03
N HIS A 65 4.80 33.72 12.86
CA HIS A 65 5.37 32.95 11.75
C HIS A 65 6.79 32.43 12.06
N GLU A 66 7.48 33.02 13.05
CA GLU A 66 8.84 32.66 13.45
C GLU A 66 8.88 32.11 14.88
N GLN A 67 7.81 31.47 15.33
CA GLN A 67 7.74 30.76 16.61
C GLN A 67 8.00 29.25 16.48
N ARG A 68 8.48 28.64 17.56
CA ARG A 68 8.59 27.18 17.72
C ARG A 68 8.00 26.80 19.05
N SER A 69 7.20 25.75 19.08
CA SER A 69 6.50 25.34 20.28
C SER A 69 6.68 23.87 20.61
N VAL A 70 6.63 23.57 21.90
CA VAL A 70 6.63 22.22 22.46
C VAL A 70 5.57 22.17 23.57
N GLU A 71 4.73 21.15 23.55
CA GLU A 71 3.75 20.86 24.60
C GLU A 71 4.36 19.91 25.64
N VAL A 72 4.14 20.20 26.92
CA VAL A 72 4.60 19.36 28.03
C VAL A 72 3.41 18.72 28.75
N GLY A 73 3.40 17.39 28.81
CA GLY A 73 2.36 16.59 29.47
C GLY A 73 2.58 16.40 30.97
N THR A 74 1.66 15.69 31.64
CA THR A 74 1.59 15.54 33.11
C THR A 74 2.59 14.56 33.74
N LEU A 75 3.38 13.81 32.95
CA LEU A 75 4.14 12.63 33.41
C LEU A 75 5.67 12.71 33.25
N ASP A 76 6.25 13.86 32.88
CA ASP A 76 7.72 13.98 32.75
C ASP A 76 8.36 14.56 34.03
N PRO A 77 9.14 13.78 34.80
CA PRO A 77 9.80 14.27 36.00
C PRO A 77 10.97 15.24 35.72
N GLU A 78 11.57 15.18 34.52
CA GLU A 78 12.50 16.16 33.94
C GLU A 78 12.31 16.18 32.41
N SER A 79 12.08 17.36 31.81
CA SER A 79 11.94 17.48 30.35
C SER A 79 13.03 18.38 29.77
N THR A 80 13.76 17.86 28.79
CA THR A 80 14.60 18.66 27.90
C THR A 80 13.81 19.04 26.66
N LEU A 81 13.33 20.28 26.59
CA LEU A 81 12.59 20.82 25.45
C LEU A 81 13.55 21.20 24.33
N LYS A 82 13.22 20.85 23.08
CA LYS A 82 14.07 21.12 21.89
C LYS A 82 13.33 21.96 20.86
N PHE A 83 13.90 23.10 20.50
CA PHE A 83 13.38 24.06 19.53
C PHE A 83 14.30 24.15 18.30
N PHE A 84 13.81 23.75 17.13
CA PHE A 84 14.58 23.83 15.88
C PHE A 84 14.66 25.27 15.37
N LEU A 85 15.88 25.83 15.35
CA LEU A 85 16.17 27.17 14.86
C LEU A 85 16.42 27.17 13.35
N PRO A 86 16.06 28.26 12.64
CA PRO A 86 16.17 28.34 11.20
C PRO A 86 17.62 28.50 10.73
N ALA A 87 17.91 27.99 9.53
CA ALA A 87 19.19 28.08 8.83
C ALA A 87 19.49 29.50 8.28
N ARG A 88 19.34 30.54 9.11
CA ARG A 88 19.57 31.95 8.77
C ARG A 88 20.05 32.75 9.97
N ARG A 89 20.50 33.99 9.75
CA ARG A 89 20.92 34.87 10.85
C ARG A 89 19.72 35.17 11.77
N ILE A 90 19.95 35.01 13.07
CA ILE A 90 19.01 35.38 14.13
C ILE A 90 19.55 36.65 14.79
N HIS A 91 18.64 37.56 15.11
CA HIS A 91 18.90 38.86 15.73
C HIS A 91 18.38 38.92 17.18
N GLY A 92 17.48 38.02 17.58
CA GLY A 92 16.95 37.92 18.93
C GLY A 92 16.23 36.59 19.16
N LEU A 93 16.22 36.15 20.42
CA LEU A 93 15.44 34.99 20.88
C LEU A 93 14.65 35.40 22.12
N ARG A 94 13.40 34.98 22.19
CA ARG A 94 12.50 35.20 23.32
C ARG A 94 11.85 33.86 23.68
N LEU A 95 11.89 33.49 24.95
CA LEU A 95 11.23 32.32 25.50
C LEU A 95 9.94 32.78 26.19
N ASP A 96 8.82 32.19 25.81
CA ASP A 96 7.52 32.43 26.41
C ASP A 96 7.10 31.13 27.12
N PRO A 97 7.33 31.02 28.43
CA PRO A 97 7.12 29.78 29.16
C PRO A 97 5.67 29.64 29.61
N GLY A 98 4.81 29.03 28.80
CA GLY A 98 3.43 28.74 29.18
C GLY A 98 2.48 29.94 29.12
N THR A 99 1.21 29.66 29.42
CA THR A 99 0.08 30.60 29.38
C THR A 99 -0.63 30.71 30.73
N THR A 100 -0.12 30.04 31.75
CA THR A 100 -0.70 29.99 33.10
C THR A 100 0.30 30.46 34.15
N SER A 101 -0.21 30.93 35.29
CA SER A 101 0.63 31.37 36.40
C SER A 101 1.23 30.16 37.12
N ALA A 102 2.56 30.06 37.12
CA ALA A 102 3.30 28.91 37.63
C ALA A 102 4.73 29.31 38.02
N ASP A 103 5.35 28.51 38.89
CA ASP A 103 6.80 28.58 39.13
C ASP A 103 7.50 27.57 38.21
N ILE A 104 8.43 28.04 37.38
CA ILE A 104 9.25 27.17 36.52
C ILE A 104 10.73 27.26 36.92
N SER A 105 11.48 26.18 36.71
CA SER A 105 12.90 26.09 37.08
C SER A 105 13.72 25.57 35.90
N ILE A 106 14.60 26.42 35.36
CA ILE A 106 15.48 26.10 34.21
C ILE A 106 16.88 25.76 34.75
N THR A 107 17.37 24.56 34.49
CA THR A 107 18.71 24.13 34.96
C THR A 107 19.80 24.50 33.95
N GLU A 108 19.52 24.31 32.67
CA GLU A 108 20.47 24.53 31.58
C GLU A 108 19.75 24.91 30.28
N THR A 109 20.41 25.73 29.46
CA THR A 109 20.05 25.93 28.06
C THR A 109 21.25 25.60 27.18
N CYS A 110 21.07 24.79 26.14
CA CYS A 110 22.12 24.46 25.19
C CYS A 110 21.73 24.89 23.78
N LEU A 111 22.67 25.46 23.04
CA LEU A 111 22.59 25.55 21.60
C LEU A 111 23.39 24.40 21.00
N ILE A 112 22.78 23.67 20.06
CA ILE A 112 23.38 22.48 19.43
C ILE A 112 23.43 22.71 17.92
N SER A 113 24.60 22.53 17.31
CA SER A 113 24.78 22.54 15.86
C SER A 113 25.72 21.41 15.42
N TRP A 114 25.95 21.31 14.11
CA TRP A 114 26.94 20.39 13.55
C TRP A 114 28.38 20.63 14.05
N LYS A 115 28.70 21.82 14.58
CA LYS A 115 30.02 22.14 15.17
C LYS A 115 30.15 21.71 16.64
N GLY A 116 29.09 21.18 17.25
CA GLY A 116 29.03 20.83 18.67
C GLY A 116 27.93 21.59 19.41
N SER A 117 28.01 21.58 20.74
CA SER A 117 27.08 22.29 21.63
C SER A 117 27.77 23.40 22.40
N THR A 118 27.02 24.44 22.75
CA THR A 118 27.40 25.47 23.71
C THR A 118 26.28 25.60 24.71
N CYS A 119 26.56 25.38 25.99
CA CYS A 119 25.56 25.32 27.05
C CYS A 119 25.80 26.41 28.09
N TRP A 120 24.70 26.89 28.68
CA TRP A 120 24.66 27.89 29.73
C TRP A 120 23.89 27.32 30.91
N ASN A 121 24.54 27.25 32.05
CA ASN A 121 23.93 26.83 33.31
C ASN A 121 23.02 27.94 33.89
N ALA A 122 22.25 27.60 34.91
CA ALA A 122 21.32 28.52 35.57
C ALA A 122 21.94 29.85 36.03
N GLU A 123 23.19 29.87 36.53
CA GLU A 123 23.88 31.09 36.96
C GLU A 123 24.23 32.01 35.76
N ALA A 124 24.64 31.42 34.64
CA ALA A 124 24.83 32.15 33.40
C ALA A 124 23.48 32.67 32.85
N LEU A 125 22.43 31.86 32.92
CA LEU A 125 21.10 32.24 32.45
C LEU A 125 20.50 33.40 33.23
N LEU A 126 20.71 33.49 34.55
CA LEU A 126 20.26 34.65 35.34
C LEU A 126 20.84 35.97 34.81
N ARG A 127 22.10 35.95 34.32
CA ARG A 127 22.77 37.12 33.74
C ARG A 127 22.41 37.36 32.28
N LEU A 128 22.14 36.28 31.55
CA LEU A 128 21.88 36.29 30.12
C LEU A 128 20.40 36.37 29.76
N THR A 129 19.51 36.51 30.73
CA THR A 129 18.08 36.64 30.46
C THR A 129 17.51 37.91 31.05
N THR A 130 16.44 38.42 30.46
CA THR A 130 15.78 39.63 30.94
C THR A 130 14.27 39.44 30.87
N PRO A 131 13.56 39.52 32.02
CA PRO A 131 12.11 39.54 32.05
C PRO A 131 11.54 40.65 31.17
N ILE A 132 10.55 40.34 30.33
CA ILE A 132 9.85 41.31 29.48
C ILE A 132 8.45 41.58 30.02
N SER A 133 7.68 40.51 30.24
CA SER A 133 6.29 40.56 30.75
C SER A 133 6.00 39.32 31.57
N GLY A 134 5.03 39.40 32.49
CA GLY A 134 4.48 38.24 33.20
C GLY A 134 5.48 37.43 34.03
N ILE A 135 6.63 37.98 34.42
CA ILE A 135 7.63 37.34 35.29
C ILE A 135 7.93 38.27 36.45
N THR A 136 7.55 37.89 37.66
CA THR A 136 7.63 38.75 38.86
C THR A 136 8.86 38.48 39.73
N ALA A 137 9.43 37.27 39.63
CA ALA A 137 10.67 36.91 40.28
C ALA A 137 11.55 36.11 39.32
N SER A 138 12.86 36.39 39.34
CA SER A 138 13.90 35.65 38.62
C SER A 138 15.09 35.50 39.57
N THR A 139 15.22 34.32 40.19
CA THR A 139 16.24 34.06 41.21
C THR A 139 17.03 32.79 40.87
N TYR A 140 18.25 32.70 41.40
CA TYR A 140 19.06 31.49 41.31
C TYR A 140 18.97 30.73 42.64
N GLU A 141 18.36 29.55 42.62
CA GLU A 141 18.17 28.69 43.79
C GLU A 141 18.31 27.21 43.38
N ASN A 142 18.91 26.38 44.23
CA ASN A 142 19.06 24.93 44.00
C ASN A 142 19.64 24.54 42.63
N ASN A 143 20.62 25.30 42.14
CA ASN A 143 21.24 25.12 40.82
C ASN A 143 20.27 25.26 39.62
N ALA A 144 19.17 25.99 39.80
CA ALA A 144 18.21 26.32 38.75
C ALA A 144 17.89 27.83 38.74
N LEU A 145 17.56 28.34 37.55
CA LEU A 145 16.97 29.66 37.38
C LEU A 145 15.47 29.51 37.63
N LYS A 146 15.00 30.01 38.77
CA LYS A 146 13.60 29.98 39.17
C LYS A 146 12.90 31.23 38.65
N LEU A 147 11.81 31.03 37.91
CA LEU A 147 10.97 32.10 37.38
C LEU A 147 9.56 31.96 37.95
N THR A 148 9.02 33.03 38.52
CA THR A 148 7.62 33.10 38.96
C THR A 148 6.80 33.81 37.89
N LEU A 149 5.92 33.06 37.24
CA LEU A 149 5.12 33.49 36.11
C LEU A 149 3.74 33.99 36.58
N VAL A 150 3.29 35.11 36.05
CA VAL A 150 2.01 35.74 36.40
C VAL A 150 1.29 36.24 35.15
N GLY A 151 0.02 35.87 35.01
CA GLY A 151 -0.80 36.23 33.85
C GLY A 151 -0.59 35.30 32.64
N PRO A 152 -1.27 35.60 31.51
CA PRO A 152 -1.36 34.67 30.38
C PRO A 152 -0.22 34.76 29.35
N ASP A 153 0.68 35.74 29.48
CA ASP A 153 1.72 36.01 28.48
C ASP A 153 3.09 36.36 29.14
N PRO A 154 3.68 35.41 29.89
CA PRO A 154 5.04 35.56 30.40
C PRO A 154 6.05 35.51 29.25
N ALA A 155 6.99 36.45 29.22
CA ALA A 155 8.01 36.51 28.19
C ALA A 155 9.40 36.84 28.77
N LEU A 156 10.40 36.07 28.34
CA LEU A 156 11.79 36.17 28.78
C LEU A 156 12.71 36.36 27.58
N ALA A 157 13.41 37.50 27.52
CA ALA A 157 14.43 37.72 26.49
C ALA A 157 15.64 36.82 26.76
N LEU A 158 16.14 36.14 25.73
CA LEU A 158 17.44 35.48 25.76
C LEU A 158 18.51 36.44 25.23
N GLY A 159 19.61 36.54 25.97
CA GLY A 159 20.62 37.57 25.81
C GLY A 159 21.42 37.48 24.51
N PRO A 160 22.10 38.58 24.14
CA PRO A 160 22.82 38.69 22.87
C PRO A 160 23.95 37.65 22.72
N GLU A 161 24.49 37.13 23.81
CA GLU A 161 25.53 36.09 23.77
C GLU A 161 25.02 34.76 23.19
N ILE A 162 23.80 34.37 23.54
CA ILE A 162 23.16 33.14 23.02
C ILE A 162 22.92 33.29 21.51
N VAL A 163 22.48 34.48 21.08
CA VAL A 163 22.29 34.83 19.67
C VAL A 163 23.63 34.89 18.91
N ALA A 164 24.68 35.43 19.52
CA ALA A 164 26.02 35.49 18.94
C ALA A 164 26.63 34.09 18.79
N ALA A 165 26.41 33.21 19.77
CA ALA A 165 26.82 31.81 19.70
C ALA A 165 26.18 31.10 18.50
N HIS A 166 24.88 31.33 18.25
CA HIS A 166 24.21 30.84 17.05
C HIS A 166 24.95 31.25 15.77
N ALA A 167 25.22 32.54 15.58
CA ALA A 167 25.92 33.00 14.39
C ALA A 167 27.32 32.37 14.22
N ARG A 168 28.08 32.15 15.30
CA ARG A 168 29.40 31.49 15.24
C ARG A 168 29.30 30.01 14.90
N MET A 169 28.34 29.32 15.52
CA MET A 169 28.17 27.87 15.42
C MET A 169 27.52 27.41 14.13
N THR A 170 26.65 28.21 13.53
CA THR A 170 25.92 27.81 12.32
C THR A 170 26.51 28.38 11.03
N ARG A 171 27.32 29.43 11.08
CA ARG A 171 27.91 30.03 9.87
C ARG A 171 28.78 29.03 9.10
N LEU A 172 28.41 28.81 7.84
CA LEU A 172 29.12 28.02 6.86
C LEU A 172 29.95 28.93 5.94
N PRO A 173 31.21 28.58 5.64
CA PRO A 173 31.98 29.30 4.63
C PRO A 173 31.30 29.17 3.26
N SER A 174 31.04 30.28 2.57
CA SER A 174 30.45 30.27 1.21
C SER A 174 31.27 29.44 0.24
N LEU A 175 32.60 29.44 0.40
CA LEU A 175 33.53 28.60 -0.37
C LEU A 175 33.27 27.10 -0.19
N LEU A 176 32.89 26.64 1.02
CA LEU A 176 32.60 25.22 1.28
C LEU A 176 31.32 24.78 0.56
N VAL A 177 30.26 25.59 0.61
CA VAL A 177 29.00 25.32 -0.10
C VAL A 177 29.22 25.30 -1.61
N PHE A 178 30.02 26.23 -2.12
CA PHE A 178 30.40 26.26 -3.54
C PHE A 178 31.19 25.00 -3.95
N VAL A 179 32.22 24.62 -3.17
CA VAL A 179 33.02 23.42 -3.45
C VAL A 179 32.16 22.15 -3.42
N LEU A 180 31.23 22.02 -2.46
CA LEU A 180 30.29 20.90 -2.41
C LEU A 180 29.33 20.88 -3.61
N GLY A 181 28.85 22.04 -4.04
CA GLY A 181 28.01 22.15 -5.24
C GLY A 181 28.75 21.79 -6.53
N VAL A 182 29.99 22.26 -6.68
CA VAL A 182 30.87 21.92 -7.81
C VAL A 182 31.21 20.44 -7.79
N ALA A 183 31.55 19.87 -6.63
CA ALA A 183 31.82 18.45 -6.47
C ALA A 183 30.58 17.60 -6.82
N ALA A 184 29.39 17.99 -6.39
CA ALA A 184 28.14 17.32 -6.74
C ALA A 184 27.88 17.35 -8.26
N LEU A 185 28.06 18.50 -8.91
CA LEU A 185 27.92 18.63 -10.37
C LEU A 185 28.96 17.80 -11.13
N PHE A 186 30.21 17.76 -10.64
CA PHE A 186 31.27 16.93 -11.23
C PHE A 186 30.96 15.45 -11.05
N ILE A 187 30.49 15.02 -9.87
CA ILE A 187 30.04 13.65 -9.62
C ILE A 187 28.88 13.29 -10.56
N VAL A 188 27.87 14.14 -10.72
CA VAL A 188 26.77 13.91 -11.66
C VAL A 188 27.27 13.86 -13.10
N GLY A 189 28.20 14.70 -13.50
CA GLY A 189 28.76 14.71 -14.85
C GLY A 189 29.69 13.53 -15.16
N ALA A 190 30.49 13.08 -14.18
CA ALA A 190 31.46 12.01 -14.33
C ALA A 190 30.84 10.61 -14.11
N VAL A 191 29.99 10.48 -13.09
CA VAL A 191 29.35 9.21 -12.69
C VAL A 191 27.98 9.05 -13.36
N GLY A 192 27.27 10.13 -13.69
CA GLY A 192 25.94 10.07 -14.29
C GLY A 192 25.89 9.31 -15.62
N PRO A 193 26.76 9.57 -16.60
CA PRO A 193 26.75 8.83 -17.87
C PRO A 193 27.06 7.33 -17.77
N PRO A 194 28.09 6.84 -17.03
CA PRO A 194 28.27 5.42 -16.83
C PRO A 194 27.14 4.80 -16.00
N LEU A 195 26.64 5.50 -14.97
CA LEU A 195 25.51 5.03 -14.16
C LEU A 195 24.22 4.92 -14.99
N TYR A 196 23.92 5.92 -15.83
CA TYR A 196 22.79 5.87 -16.76
C TYR A 196 22.90 4.68 -17.72
N ARG A 197 24.09 4.43 -18.28
CA ARG A 197 24.32 3.28 -19.17
C ARG A 197 24.10 1.96 -18.45
N LEU A 198 24.60 1.83 -17.22
CA LEU A 198 24.37 0.66 -16.37
C LEU A 198 22.88 0.48 -16.09
N ILE A 199 22.19 1.52 -15.60
CA ILE A 199 20.76 1.51 -15.28
C ILE A 199 19.94 1.16 -16.52
N ALA A 200 20.21 1.79 -17.67
CA ALA A 200 19.52 1.50 -18.92
C ALA A 200 19.75 0.05 -19.38
N HIS A 201 20.94 -0.49 -19.20
CA HIS A 201 21.25 -1.88 -19.54
C HIS A 201 20.52 -2.89 -18.63
N VAL A 202 20.55 -2.67 -17.31
CA VAL A 202 19.81 -3.53 -16.36
C VAL A 202 18.30 -3.31 -16.39
N SER A 203 17.82 -2.26 -17.07
CA SER A 203 16.41 -1.96 -17.27
C SER A 203 15.90 -2.34 -18.66
N GLU A 204 16.73 -2.99 -19.48
CA GLU A 204 16.41 -3.28 -20.88
C GLU A 204 15.33 -4.36 -21.01
N ILE A 205 14.22 -3.99 -21.64
CA ILE A 205 13.10 -4.87 -22.00
C ILE A 205 13.22 -5.24 -23.46
N ARG A 206 13.49 -6.52 -23.73
CA ARG A 206 13.64 -7.08 -25.08
C ARG A 206 13.41 -8.60 -25.08
N PRO A 207 13.05 -9.21 -26.21
CA PRO A 207 13.01 -10.67 -26.33
C PRO A 207 14.32 -11.31 -25.82
N ARG A 208 14.18 -12.38 -25.04
CA ARG A 208 15.31 -13.09 -24.42
C ARG A 208 15.45 -14.47 -25.05
N ASP A 209 16.68 -14.97 -25.17
CA ASP A 209 16.91 -16.37 -25.55
C ASP A 209 16.56 -17.25 -24.37
N HIS A 210 15.43 -17.95 -24.49
CA HIS A 210 14.97 -18.85 -23.46
C HIS A 210 16.02 -19.93 -23.17
N SER A 211 16.74 -20.52 -24.13
CA SER A 211 17.70 -21.60 -23.81
C SER A 211 18.69 -21.26 -22.67
N THR A 212 19.14 -20.00 -22.60
CA THR A 212 20.12 -19.50 -21.62
C THR A 212 19.54 -19.13 -20.25
N GLU A 213 18.23 -18.97 -20.14
CA GLU A 213 17.58 -18.46 -18.91
C GLU A 213 17.09 -19.59 -17.97
N GLN A 214 17.37 -20.86 -18.28
CA GLN A 214 16.74 -21.99 -17.58
C GLN A 214 17.21 -22.11 -16.14
N LEU A 215 18.54 -22.09 -15.93
CA LEU A 215 19.12 -22.16 -14.59
C LEU A 215 18.68 -20.96 -13.73
N PHE A 216 18.67 -19.76 -14.30
CA PHE A 216 18.18 -18.55 -13.63
C PHE A 216 16.71 -18.71 -13.22
N ALA A 217 15.86 -19.19 -14.13
CA ALA A 217 14.44 -19.38 -13.85
C ALA A 217 14.21 -20.39 -12.72
N LEU A 218 14.87 -21.57 -12.78
CA LEU A 218 14.77 -22.57 -11.72
C LEU A 218 15.26 -22.06 -10.37
N THR A 219 16.38 -21.33 -10.35
CA THR A 219 16.95 -20.76 -9.12
C THR A 219 16.01 -19.71 -8.51
N LEU A 220 15.47 -18.81 -9.34
CA LEU A 220 14.55 -17.77 -8.88
C LEU A 220 13.24 -18.38 -8.39
N THR A 221 12.67 -19.36 -9.10
CA THR A 221 11.46 -20.06 -8.69
C THR A 221 11.66 -20.83 -7.39
N PHE A 222 12.81 -21.49 -7.21
CA PHE A 222 13.13 -22.19 -5.97
C PHE A 222 13.25 -21.23 -4.80
N ALA A 223 13.98 -20.12 -4.96
CA ALA A 223 14.06 -19.07 -3.93
C ALA A 223 12.68 -18.49 -3.60
N PHE A 224 11.85 -18.25 -4.62
CA PHE A 224 10.47 -17.79 -4.45
C PHE A 224 9.62 -18.80 -3.68
N LEU A 225 9.68 -20.11 -4.02
CA LEU A 225 8.95 -21.16 -3.33
C LEU A 225 9.31 -21.22 -1.84
N ILE A 226 10.60 -21.16 -1.50
CA ILE A 226 11.06 -21.19 -0.11
C ILE A 226 10.54 -19.97 0.66
N ALA A 227 10.70 -18.77 0.10
CA ALA A 227 10.25 -17.55 0.74
C ALA A 227 8.72 -17.51 0.90
N ALA A 228 7.98 -17.78 -0.18
CA ALA A 228 6.52 -17.75 -0.17
C ALA A 228 5.93 -18.87 0.70
N GLY A 229 6.53 -20.06 0.69
CA GLY A 229 6.15 -21.17 1.57
C GLY A 229 6.36 -20.83 3.04
N PHE A 230 7.51 -20.23 3.39
CA PHE A 230 7.77 -19.77 4.75
C PHE A 230 6.74 -18.73 5.22
N THR A 231 6.44 -17.72 4.39
CA THR A 231 5.44 -16.71 4.71
C THR A 231 4.04 -17.31 4.82
N ALA A 232 3.63 -18.16 3.88
CA ALA A 232 2.31 -18.79 3.90
C ALA A 232 2.07 -19.65 5.14
N LEU A 233 3.12 -20.25 5.72
CA LEU A 233 3.03 -20.99 6.98
C LEU A 233 2.76 -20.10 8.20
N HIS A 234 3.16 -18.84 8.14
CA HIS A 234 2.92 -17.86 9.21
C HIS A 234 1.60 -17.10 8.99
N HIS A 235 1.17 -16.93 7.75
CA HIS A 235 -0.05 -16.21 7.41
C HIS A 235 -1.31 -16.89 7.95
N GLU A 236 -2.06 -16.20 8.80
CA GLU A 236 -3.41 -16.63 9.17
C GLU A 236 -4.44 -16.18 8.11
N MET A 237 -5.07 -17.16 7.45
CA MET A 237 -6.19 -16.85 6.57
C MET A 237 -7.30 -16.14 7.35
N TRP A 238 -7.79 -15.04 6.78
CA TRP A 238 -8.85 -14.21 7.35
C TRP A 238 -10.14 -14.36 6.52
N ARG A 239 -11.19 -13.63 6.91
CA ARG A 239 -12.56 -13.79 6.37
C ARG A 239 -12.65 -13.89 4.84
N ASP A 240 -11.88 -13.09 4.11
CA ASP A 240 -11.94 -12.99 2.66
C ASP A 240 -11.46 -14.26 1.94
N GLU A 241 -10.63 -15.05 2.62
CA GLU A 241 -10.14 -16.35 2.13
C GLU A 241 -11.06 -17.47 2.64
N LEU A 242 -11.38 -17.43 3.94
CA LEU A 242 -12.14 -18.49 4.60
C LEU A 242 -13.61 -18.55 4.16
N HIS A 243 -14.17 -17.45 3.66
CA HIS A 243 -15.49 -17.48 3.01
C HIS A 243 -15.54 -18.51 1.88
N THR A 244 -14.54 -18.54 0.99
CA THR A 244 -14.48 -19.51 -0.11
C THR A 244 -14.38 -20.93 0.42
N TRP A 245 -13.55 -21.15 1.44
CA TRP A 245 -13.40 -22.47 2.06
C TRP A 245 -14.73 -22.98 2.63
N ILE A 246 -15.44 -22.14 3.40
CA ILE A 246 -16.71 -22.51 4.02
C ILE A 246 -17.76 -22.79 2.96
N VAL A 247 -17.90 -21.94 1.95
CA VAL A 247 -18.86 -22.18 0.85
C VAL A 247 -18.56 -23.53 0.18
N GLY A 248 -17.30 -23.80 -0.15
CA GLY A 248 -16.89 -25.10 -0.71
C GLY A 248 -17.16 -26.30 0.21
N ARG A 249 -16.98 -26.12 1.53
CA ARG A 249 -17.23 -27.14 2.55
C ARG A 249 -18.73 -27.48 2.67
N GLU A 250 -19.57 -26.46 2.61
CA GLU A 250 -21.02 -26.57 2.86
C GLU A 250 -21.87 -26.83 1.60
N SER A 251 -21.28 -26.77 0.40
CA SER A 251 -21.99 -27.08 -0.84
C SER A 251 -21.87 -28.54 -1.24
N HIS A 252 -22.93 -29.34 -1.17
CA HIS A 252 -22.94 -30.77 -1.51
C HIS A 252 -22.98 -31.06 -3.02
N SER A 253 -23.24 -30.06 -3.85
CA SER A 253 -23.24 -30.17 -5.31
C SER A 253 -22.79 -28.86 -5.97
N LEU A 254 -22.44 -28.92 -7.25
CA LEU A 254 -22.10 -27.72 -8.03
C LEU A 254 -23.27 -26.74 -8.11
N LEU A 255 -24.51 -27.24 -8.19
CA LEU A 255 -25.71 -26.39 -8.20
C LEU A 255 -25.87 -25.65 -6.86
N GLN A 256 -25.69 -26.36 -5.74
CA GLN A 256 -25.75 -25.73 -4.42
C GLN A 256 -24.60 -24.73 -4.22
N MET A 257 -23.41 -25.01 -4.76
CA MET A 257 -22.30 -24.06 -4.72
C MET A 257 -22.62 -22.80 -5.50
N TYR A 258 -23.16 -22.92 -6.72
CA TYR A 258 -23.64 -21.77 -7.48
C TYR A 258 -24.71 -20.97 -6.72
N GLN A 259 -25.65 -21.66 -6.07
CA GLN A 259 -26.68 -21.01 -5.24
C GLN A 259 -26.08 -20.26 -4.04
N ASN A 260 -25.04 -20.79 -3.40
CA ASN A 260 -24.38 -20.15 -2.27
C ASN A 260 -23.51 -18.95 -2.71
N THR A 261 -22.89 -19.01 -3.91
CA THR A 261 -22.01 -17.96 -4.42
C THR A 261 -22.73 -16.85 -5.19
N ARG A 262 -24.03 -16.98 -5.45
CA ARG A 262 -24.81 -16.04 -6.30
C ARG A 262 -24.76 -14.58 -5.83
N TYR A 263 -24.42 -14.35 -4.56
CA TYR A 263 -24.32 -13.04 -3.94
C TYR A 263 -22.88 -12.48 -3.89
N ASP A 264 -21.86 -13.29 -4.19
CA ASP A 264 -20.46 -12.93 -3.98
C ASP A 264 -19.91 -12.00 -5.08
N GLY A 265 -20.53 -11.99 -6.26
CA GLY A 265 -20.09 -11.20 -7.42
C GLY A 265 -18.69 -11.60 -7.92
N HIS A 266 -18.20 -12.79 -7.56
CA HIS A 266 -16.88 -13.31 -7.93
C HIS A 266 -17.00 -14.48 -8.92
N GLY A 267 -15.98 -14.65 -9.76
CA GLY A 267 -15.93 -15.74 -10.75
C GLY A 267 -15.92 -17.11 -10.08
N PHE A 268 -16.69 -18.05 -10.63
CA PHE A 268 -16.95 -19.37 -10.04
C PHE A 268 -15.73 -20.32 -10.05
N MET A 269 -14.71 -20.01 -10.87
CA MET A 269 -13.54 -20.88 -11.05
C MET A 269 -12.78 -21.14 -9.76
N TRP A 270 -12.65 -20.15 -8.87
CA TRP A 270 -11.91 -20.36 -7.62
C TRP A 270 -12.62 -21.34 -6.69
N TYR A 271 -13.95 -21.21 -6.55
CA TYR A 271 -14.77 -22.16 -5.80
C TYR A 271 -14.68 -23.58 -6.38
N LEU A 272 -14.70 -23.71 -7.72
CA LEU A 272 -14.51 -25.01 -8.40
C LEU A 272 -13.17 -25.67 -8.07
N MET A 273 -12.11 -24.89 -7.87
CA MET A 273 -10.78 -25.41 -7.54
C MET A 273 -10.64 -25.74 -6.04
N VAL A 274 -11.32 -25.01 -5.17
CA VAL A 274 -11.31 -25.23 -3.72
C VAL A 274 -12.24 -26.37 -3.31
N TRP A 275 -13.37 -26.55 -3.98
CA TRP A 275 -14.41 -27.51 -3.62
C TRP A 275 -13.92 -28.98 -3.49
N PRO A 276 -13.04 -29.50 -4.38
CA PRO A 276 -12.47 -30.83 -4.17
C PRO A 276 -11.57 -30.92 -2.93
N LEU A 277 -10.88 -29.84 -2.56
CA LEU A 277 -9.99 -29.82 -1.39
C LEU A 277 -10.76 -29.98 -0.09
N THR A 278 -11.96 -29.39 -0.01
CA THR A 278 -12.84 -29.51 1.17
C THR A 278 -13.40 -30.93 1.35
N ARG A 279 -13.24 -31.82 0.36
CA ARG A 279 -13.59 -33.25 0.44
C ARG A 279 -12.42 -34.12 0.91
N ILE A 280 -11.21 -33.61 0.82
CA ILE A 280 -9.97 -34.35 1.11
C ILE A 280 -9.38 -33.90 2.45
N SER A 281 -9.62 -32.66 2.87
CA SER A 281 -9.08 -32.06 4.09
C SER A 281 -10.13 -31.18 4.76
N GLU A 282 -10.18 -31.23 6.09
CA GLU A 282 -10.93 -30.27 6.92
C GLU A 282 -10.11 -29.00 7.18
N ASN A 283 -8.79 -29.08 7.05
CA ASN A 283 -7.89 -27.96 7.27
C ASN A 283 -7.84 -27.03 6.04
N PRO A 284 -8.20 -25.74 6.17
CA PRO A 284 -8.20 -24.79 5.05
C PRO A 284 -6.80 -24.52 4.47
N ALA A 285 -5.72 -24.91 5.16
CA ALA A 285 -4.35 -24.77 4.64
C ALA A 285 -4.14 -25.48 3.27
N ALA A 286 -4.98 -26.46 2.93
CA ALA A 286 -4.99 -27.07 1.60
C ALA A 286 -5.18 -26.01 0.48
N MET A 287 -5.99 -24.98 0.73
CA MET A 287 -6.20 -23.88 -0.21
C MET A 287 -4.95 -23.03 -0.39
N GLN A 288 -4.19 -22.75 0.69
CA GLN A 288 -2.91 -22.03 0.62
C GLN A 288 -1.89 -22.83 -0.20
N VAL A 289 -1.83 -24.16 -0.04
CA VAL A 289 -0.93 -25.03 -0.83
C VAL A 289 -1.27 -24.97 -2.32
N LEU A 290 -2.56 -25.07 -2.67
CA LEU A 290 -3.00 -24.94 -4.06
C LEU A 290 -2.66 -23.57 -4.64
N HIS A 291 -2.91 -22.51 -3.88
CA HIS A 291 -2.61 -21.14 -4.28
C HIS A 291 -1.10 -20.92 -4.51
N LEU A 292 -0.26 -21.45 -3.60
CA LEU A 292 1.19 -21.44 -3.75
C LEU A 292 1.65 -22.15 -5.02
N ALA A 293 1.02 -23.26 -5.40
CA ALA A 293 1.34 -23.95 -6.65
C ALA A 293 1.07 -23.07 -7.89
N PHE A 294 -0.05 -22.33 -7.92
CA PHE A 294 -0.34 -21.37 -9.00
C PHE A 294 0.65 -20.21 -9.02
N ALA A 295 1.00 -19.67 -7.86
CA ALA A 295 1.97 -18.58 -7.72
C ALA A 295 3.38 -19.01 -8.17
N VAL A 296 3.84 -20.19 -7.74
CA VAL A 296 5.16 -20.75 -8.12
C VAL A 296 5.22 -21.00 -9.62
N THR A 297 4.13 -21.52 -10.21
CA THR A 297 4.01 -21.69 -11.66
C THR A 297 4.11 -20.33 -12.37
N THR A 298 3.40 -19.31 -11.88
CA THR A 298 3.45 -17.94 -12.40
C THR A 298 4.86 -17.36 -12.31
N ALA A 299 5.53 -17.50 -11.16
CA ALA A 299 6.90 -17.03 -10.95
C ALA A 299 7.88 -17.71 -11.92
N TYR A 300 7.74 -19.02 -12.16
CA TYR A 300 8.51 -19.73 -13.16
C TYR A 300 8.27 -19.19 -14.57
N LEU A 301 7.01 -19.02 -14.99
CA LEU A 301 6.70 -18.50 -16.33
C LEU A 301 7.27 -17.08 -16.53
N LEU A 302 7.17 -16.21 -15.52
CA LEU A 302 7.78 -14.87 -15.54
C LEU A 302 9.30 -14.94 -15.62
N ALA A 303 9.93 -15.73 -14.77
CA ALA A 303 11.38 -15.88 -14.73
C ALA A 303 11.92 -16.44 -16.05
N ARG A 304 11.16 -17.33 -16.69
CA ARG A 304 11.56 -18.09 -17.87
C ARG A 304 11.35 -17.36 -19.20
N PHE A 305 10.17 -16.73 -19.36
CA PHE A 305 9.69 -16.31 -20.67
C PHE A 305 9.50 -14.80 -20.82
N SER A 306 9.50 -14.03 -19.74
CA SER A 306 9.29 -12.58 -19.84
C SER A 306 10.48 -11.87 -20.51
N PRO A 307 10.24 -10.77 -21.26
CA PRO A 307 11.29 -10.00 -21.92
C PRO A 307 12.07 -9.09 -20.96
N PHE A 308 11.75 -9.12 -19.68
CA PHE A 308 12.34 -8.27 -18.66
C PHE A 308 13.79 -8.69 -18.35
N SER A 309 14.59 -7.75 -17.86
CA SER A 309 15.92 -8.05 -17.35
C SER A 309 15.86 -8.99 -16.14
N ARG A 310 16.98 -9.64 -15.80
CA ARG A 310 17.02 -10.51 -14.60
C ARG A 310 16.69 -9.73 -13.33
N VAL A 311 17.19 -8.49 -13.22
CA VAL A 311 16.89 -7.59 -12.08
C VAL A 311 15.39 -7.29 -12.02
N GLN A 312 14.77 -6.91 -13.14
CA GLN A 312 13.34 -6.67 -13.20
C GLN A 312 12.52 -7.92 -12.85
N ARG A 313 12.93 -9.11 -13.32
CA ARG A 313 12.25 -10.38 -12.98
C ARG A 313 12.31 -10.67 -11.49
N VAL A 314 13.46 -10.49 -10.85
CA VAL A 314 13.61 -10.65 -9.39
C VAL A 314 12.73 -9.66 -8.64
N LEU A 315 12.82 -8.36 -8.97
CA LEU A 315 12.02 -7.32 -8.30
C LEU A 315 10.51 -7.50 -8.53
N LEU A 316 10.11 -8.02 -9.70
CA LEU A 316 8.71 -8.29 -10.03
C LEU A 316 8.16 -9.44 -9.19
N VAL A 317 8.83 -10.60 -9.17
CA VAL A 317 8.32 -11.77 -8.43
C VAL A 317 8.35 -11.57 -6.92
N PHE A 318 9.31 -10.79 -6.38
CA PHE A 318 9.36 -10.42 -4.97
C PHE A 318 8.64 -9.07 -4.67
N GLY A 319 7.92 -8.52 -5.65
CA GLY A 319 7.18 -7.27 -5.49
C GLY A 319 5.85 -7.48 -4.76
N TYR A 320 5.34 -6.43 -4.13
CA TYR A 320 4.11 -6.41 -3.31
C TYR A 320 2.92 -7.17 -3.94
N LEU A 321 2.60 -6.91 -5.20
CA LEU A 321 1.45 -7.55 -5.84
C LEU A 321 1.69 -9.04 -6.08
N PHE A 322 2.81 -9.41 -6.71
CA PHE A 322 3.09 -10.81 -7.07
C PHE A 322 3.42 -11.66 -5.85
N PHE A 323 4.25 -11.16 -4.94
CA PHE A 323 4.70 -11.92 -3.77
C PHE A 323 3.69 -11.92 -2.64
N TYR A 324 3.02 -10.80 -2.33
CA TYR A 324 2.15 -10.70 -1.17
C TYR A 324 0.68 -10.88 -1.54
N GLU A 325 0.09 -9.93 -2.28
CA GLU A 325 -1.36 -9.91 -2.57
C GLU A 325 -1.85 -11.08 -3.43
N TYR A 326 -1.04 -11.56 -4.37
CA TYR A 326 -1.42 -12.63 -5.32
C TYR A 326 -0.76 -13.97 -5.03
N THR A 327 -0.05 -14.12 -3.91
CA THR A 327 0.56 -15.41 -3.50
C THR A 327 0.25 -15.79 -2.06
N ILE A 328 0.37 -14.87 -1.10
CA ILE A 328 0.16 -15.19 0.32
C ILE A 328 -1.31 -15.20 0.67
N ILE A 329 -2.05 -14.19 0.20
CA ILE A 329 -3.50 -14.08 0.40
C ILE A 329 -4.20 -14.98 -0.63
N ALA A 330 -4.69 -16.14 -0.19
CA ALA A 330 -5.23 -17.22 -1.00
C ALA A 330 -6.60 -16.89 -1.61
N ARG A 331 -6.59 -16.10 -2.68
CA ARG A 331 -7.80 -15.60 -3.37
C ARG A 331 -7.80 -15.91 -4.86
N ASN A 332 -8.95 -15.69 -5.48
CA ASN A 332 -9.20 -15.94 -6.90
C ASN A 332 -8.25 -15.21 -7.87
N TYR A 333 -7.61 -14.11 -7.45
CA TYR A 333 -6.76 -13.31 -8.34
C TYR A 333 -5.52 -14.05 -8.85
N ALA A 334 -4.95 -15.01 -8.11
CA ALA A 334 -3.77 -15.75 -8.55
C ALA A 334 -3.99 -16.50 -9.86
N LEU A 335 -5.19 -17.06 -10.07
CA LEU A 335 -5.56 -17.68 -11.35
C LEU A 335 -5.58 -16.66 -12.48
N GLY A 336 -6.11 -15.46 -12.24
CA GLY A 336 -6.10 -14.37 -13.20
C GLY A 336 -4.68 -13.97 -13.62
N VAL A 337 -3.75 -13.89 -12.65
CA VAL A 337 -2.33 -13.61 -12.91
C VAL A 337 -1.66 -14.74 -13.70
N LEU A 338 -1.95 -15.99 -13.35
CA LEU A 338 -1.42 -17.18 -14.04
C LEU A 338 -1.87 -17.20 -15.50
N PHE A 339 -3.16 -16.98 -15.78
CA PHE A 339 -3.69 -16.98 -17.15
C PHE A 339 -3.21 -15.77 -17.96
N LEU A 340 -3.09 -14.58 -17.35
CA LEU A 340 -2.48 -13.42 -17.99
C LEU A 340 -1.02 -13.69 -18.40
N THR A 341 -0.25 -14.29 -17.50
CA THR A 341 1.14 -14.66 -17.76
C THR A 341 1.21 -15.71 -18.86
N THR A 342 0.35 -16.73 -18.80
CA THR A 342 0.26 -17.79 -19.81
C THR A 342 -0.13 -17.23 -21.18
N PHE A 343 -1.06 -16.27 -21.24
CA PHE A 343 -1.40 -15.56 -22.47
C PHE A 343 -0.16 -14.88 -23.06
N CYS A 344 0.61 -14.15 -22.26
CA CYS A 344 1.81 -13.47 -22.72
C CYS A 344 2.87 -14.45 -23.25
N VAL A 345 3.04 -15.60 -22.58
CA VAL A 345 3.94 -16.68 -23.04
C VAL A 345 3.50 -17.24 -24.38
N VAL A 346 2.22 -17.61 -24.52
CA VAL A 346 1.67 -18.20 -25.75
C VAL A 346 1.74 -17.20 -26.90
N PHE A 347 1.41 -15.93 -26.65
CA PHE A 347 1.52 -14.84 -27.62
C PHE A 347 2.96 -14.67 -28.11
N ALA A 348 3.93 -14.61 -27.18
CA ALA A 348 5.35 -14.43 -27.50
C ALA A 348 5.93 -15.60 -28.31
N GLN A 349 5.47 -16.83 -28.05
CA GLN A 349 5.90 -18.01 -28.81
C GLN A 349 5.26 -18.08 -30.20
N SER A 350 3.95 -17.87 -30.29
CA SER A 350 3.24 -17.85 -31.55
C SER A 350 1.88 -17.19 -31.41
N PRO A 351 1.69 -15.98 -31.99
CA PRO A 351 0.42 -15.30 -31.93
C PRO A 351 -0.64 -15.92 -32.87
N LYS A 352 -0.36 -17.05 -33.54
CA LYS A 352 -1.30 -17.76 -34.41
C LYS A 352 -1.99 -18.94 -33.72
N ARG A 353 -1.69 -19.20 -32.44
CA ARG A 353 -2.34 -20.25 -31.63
C ARG A 353 -3.73 -19.83 -31.16
N PHE A 354 -4.62 -19.50 -32.10
CA PHE A 354 -5.91 -18.84 -31.82
C PHE A 354 -6.80 -19.60 -30.83
N VAL A 355 -6.89 -20.92 -30.96
CA VAL A 355 -7.72 -21.75 -30.06
C VAL A 355 -7.16 -21.72 -28.64
N ALA A 356 -5.84 -21.87 -28.48
CA ALA A 356 -5.20 -21.80 -27.17
C ALA A 356 -5.39 -20.41 -26.53
N ILE A 357 -5.22 -19.34 -27.32
CA ILE A 357 -5.48 -17.98 -26.86
C ILE A 357 -6.94 -17.80 -26.43
N GLY A 358 -7.91 -18.28 -27.22
CA GLY A 358 -9.33 -18.23 -26.89
C GLY A 358 -9.66 -18.96 -25.59
N ILE A 359 -9.10 -20.17 -25.38
CA ILE A 359 -9.25 -20.93 -24.13
C ILE A 359 -8.66 -20.16 -22.95
N ILE A 360 -7.42 -19.64 -23.07
CA ILE A 360 -6.76 -18.91 -22.00
C ILE A 360 -7.56 -17.67 -21.61
N LEU A 361 -8.05 -16.90 -22.58
CA LEU A 361 -8.86 -15.72 -22.32
C LEU A 361 -10.21 -16.07 -21.69
N ALA A 362 -10.85 -17.18 -22.12
CA ALA A 362 -12.09 -17.66 -21.51
C ALA A 362 -11.88 -18.08 -20.05
N LEU A 363 -10.80 -18.82 -19.76
CA LEU A 363 -10.45 -19.22 -18.40
C LEU A 363 -10.11 -18.00 -17.53
N MET A 364 -9.33 -17.06 -18.07
CA MET A 364 -9.01 -15.80 -17.39
C MET A 364 -10.26 -15.01 -17.02
N ALA A 365 -11.23 -14.91 -17.95
CA ALA A 365 -12.48 -14.21 -17.74
C ALA A 365 -13.29 -14.75 -16.55
N ASN A 366 -13.23 -16.06 -16.30
CA ASN A 366 -14.00 -16.74 -15.26
C ASN A 366 -13.30 -16.77 -13.88
N THR A 367 -12.23 -16.00 -13.69
CA THR A 367 -11.52 -15.93 -12.40
C THR A 367 -12.02 -14.80 -11.50
N SER A 368 -12.25 -13.61 -12.08
CA SER A 368 -12.74 -12.42 -11.38
C SER A 368 -13.20 -11.37 -12.40
N SER A 369 -14.05 -10.43 -11.97
CA SER A 369 -14.51 -9.32 -12.82
C SER A 369 -13.36 -8.45 -13.36
N HIS A 370 -12.26 -8.31 -12.60
CA HIS A 370 -11.07 -7.58 -13.05
C HIS A 370 -10.32 -8.33 -14.15
N ALA A 371 -10.17 -9.65 -14.01
CA ALA A 371 -9.55 -10.49 -15.01
C ALA A 371 -10.42 -10.61 -16.28
N LEU A 372 -11.75 -10.60 -16.15
CA LEU A 372 -12.68 -10.43 -17.27
C LEU A 372 -12.36 -9.15 -18.05
N ILE A 373 -12.29 -8.00 -17.37
CA ILE A 373 -11.97 -6.71 -18.01
C ILE A 373 -10.62 -6.77 -18.76
N LEU A 374 -9.59 -7.34 -18.15
CA LEU A 374 -8.29 -7.52 -18.81
C LEU A 374 -8.39 -8.48 -19.99
N SER A 375 -9.13 -9.59 -19.89
CA SER A 375 -9.26 -10.56 -20.98
C SER A 375 -9.94 -9.95 -22.21
N VAL A 376 -10.96 -9.10 -22.01
CA VAL A 376 -11.63 -8.35 -23.08
C VAL A 376 -10.67 -7.31 -23.68
N GLY A 377 -9.95 -6.56 -22.85
CA GLY A 377 -8.94 -5.62 -23.33
C GLY A 377 -7.84 -6.31 -24.15
N LEU A 378 -7.37 -7.48 -23.71
CA LEU A 378 -6.39 -8.29 -24.43
C LEU A 378 -6.96 -8.76 -25.78
N ALA A 379 -8.21 -9.21 -25.81
CA ALA A 379 -8.88 -9.60 -27.05
C ALA A 379 -8.98 -8.42 -28.04
N ILE A 380 -9.31 -7.22 -27.57
CA ILE A 380 -9.35 -6.00 -28.38
C ILE A 380 -7.95 -5.70 -28.95
N GLY A 381 -6.93 -5.65 -28.08
CA GLY A 381 -5.56 -5.38 -28.51
C GLY A 381 -5.00 -6.43 -29.46
N TYR A 382 -5.33 -7.70 -29.21
CA TYR A 382 -4.95 -8.82 -30.06
C TYR A 382 -5.64 -8.77 -31.43
N ALA A 383 -6.93 -8.46 -31.50
CA ALA A 383 -7.65 -8.29 -32.75
C ALA A 383 -7.05 -7.16 -33.60
N VAL A 384 -6.71 -6.03 -32.98
CA VAL A 384 -6.03 -4.89 -33.66
C VAL A 384 -4.65 -5.31 -34.15
N TYR A 385 -3.89 -6.05 -33.35
CA TYR A 385 -2.60 -6.60 -33.76
C TYR A 385 -2.73 -7.51 -34.99
N LEU A 386 -3.68 -8.45 -34.98
CA LEU A 386 -3.91 -9.37 -36.10
C LEU A 386 -4.33 -8.64 -37.38
N TRP A 387 -5.19 -7.63 -37.25
CA TRP A 387 -5.65 -6.80 -38.36
C TRP A 387 -4.50 -5.99 -38.97
N ARG A 388 -3.72 -5.31 -38.13
CA ARG A 388 -2.58 -4.49 -38.56
C ARG A 388 -1.52 -5.30 -39.27
N ASP A 389 -1.15 -6.46 -38.72
CA ASP A 389 -0.04 -7.28 -39.26
C ASP A 389 -0.47 -8.20 -40.41
N GLY A 390 -1.73 -8.09 -40.87
CA GLY A 390 -2.22 -8.90 -41.99
C GLY A 390 -2.14 -10.40 -41.72
N ILE A 391 -2.22 -10.83 -40.45
CA ILE A 391 -2.01 -12.23 -40.04
C ILE A 391 -3.21 -13.11 -40.44
N LEU A 392 -4.33 -12.49 -40.80
CA LEU A 392 -5.59 -13.14 -41.18
C LEU A 392 -5.48 -13.72 -42.60
N SER A 393 -5.39 -15.06 -42.70
CA SER A 393 -5.51 -15.79 -43.97
C SER A 393 -6.69 -16.77 -43.93
N ARG A 394 -7.27 -17.13 -45.08
CA ARG A 394 -8.41 -18.06 -45.18
C ARG A 394 -8.24 -19.38 -44.38
N PRO A 395 -7.10 -20.09 -44.40
CA PRO A 395 -6.95 -21.32 -43.61
C PRO A 395 -6.91 -21.07 -42.09
N LEU A 396 -6.46 -19.88 -41.65
CA LEU A 396 -6.39 -19.50 -40.24
C LEU A 396 -7.73 -18.97 -39.69
N ALA A 397 -8.64 -18.54 -40.56
CA ALA A 397 -9.93 -17.98 -40.19
C ALA A 397 -10.77 -18.97 -39.36
N ARG A 398 -10.80 -20.26 -39.72
CA ARG A 398 -11.55 -21.28 -38.96
C ARG A 398 -11.06 -21.39 -37.53
N SER A 399 -9.74 -21.51 -37.32
CA SER A 399 -9.16 -21.60 -35.97
C SER A 399 -9.37 -20.32 -35.15
N LEU A 400 -9.33 -19.16 -35.81
CA LEU A 400 -9.65 -17.88 -35.17
C LEU A 400 -11.11 -17.83 -34.73
N SER A 401 -12.05 -18.21 -35.59
CA SER A 401 -13.48 -18.26 -35.26
C SER A 401 -13.75 -19.20 -34.09
N ILE A 402 -13.12 -20.39 -34.05
CA ILE A 402 -13.25 -21.32 -32.93
C ILE A 402 -12.73 -20.67 -31.63
N GLY A 403 -11.53 -20.09 -31.65
CA GLY A 403 -10.97 -19.39 -30.49
C GLY A 403 -11.84 -18.23 -30.01
N ALA A 404 -12.39 -17.44 -30.95
CA ALA A 404 -13.28 -16.32 -30.63
C ALA A 404 -14.61 -16.78 -30.03
N VAL A 405 -15.20 -17.87 -30.53
CA VAL A 405 -16.43 -18.46 -29.97
C VAL A 405 -16.18 -18.99 -28.56
N ILE A 406 -15.07 -19.69 -28.32
CA ILE A 406 -14.71 -20.16 -26.97
C ILE A 406 -14.58 -18.99 -26.00
N PHE A 407 -13.90 -17.92 -26.42
CA PHE A 407 -13.78 -16.72 -25.59
C PHE A 407 -15.13 -16.06 -25.31
N ALA A 408 -15.96 -15.87 -26.34
CA ALA A 408 -17.29 -15.28 -26.20
C ALA A 408 -18.18 -16.09 -25.24
N LEU A 409 -18.17 -17.42 -25.36
CA LEU A 409 -18.88 -18.30 -24.43
C LEU A 409 -18.36 -18.14 -22.99
N GLY A 410 -17.05 -18.06 -22.80
CA GLY A 410 -16.45 -17.80 -21.49
C GLY A 410 -16.91 -16.49 -20.88
N VAL A 411 -16.99 -15.41 -21.68
CA VAL A 411 -17.52 -14.11 -21.24
C VAL A 411 -19.00 -14.20 -20.87
N CYS A 412 -19.81 -14.88 -21.70
CA CYS A 412 -21.24 -15.07 -21.41
C CYS A 412 -21.47 -15.84 -20.11
N VAL A 413 -20.67 -16.87 -19.84
CA VAL A 413 -20.73 -17.65 -18.60
C VAL A 413 -20.42 -16.77 -17.39
N GLU A 414 -19.33 -15.99 -17.42
CA GLU A 414 -18.99 -15.09 -16.31
C GLU A 414 -20.07 -14.03 -16.08
N ILE A 415 -20.59 -13.41 -17.14
CA ILE A 415 -21.67 -12.43 -17.02
C ILE A 415 -22.91 -13.07 -16.37
N PHE A 416 -23.29 -14.28 -16.80
CA PHE A 416 -24.43 -14.99 -16.22
C PHE A 416 -24.21 -15.32 -14.73
N ILE A 417 -23.00 -15.71 -14.35
CA ILE A 417 -22.65 -16.01 -12.95
C ILE A 417 -22.62 -14.73 -12.10
N ALA A 418 -22.16 -13.62 -12.67
CA ALA A 418 -22.04 -12.34 -11.98
C ALA A 418 -23.36 -11.58 -11.81
N LEU A 419 -24.45 -12.02 -12.45
CA LEU A 419 -25.78 -11.44 -12.26
C LEU A 419 -26.30 -11.78 -10.85
N PRO A 420 -26.41 -10.79 -9.95
CA PRO A 420 -26.86 -11.06 -8.60
C PRO A 420 -28.39 -11.25 -8.56
N PRO A 421 -28.90 -11.92 -7.52
CA PRO A 421 -30.32 -11.92 -7.21
C PRO A 421 -30.89 -10.51 -6.98
N SER A 422 -32.22 -10.36 -7.17
CA SER A 422 -32.91 -9.08 -7.01
C SER A 422 -32.91 -8.56 -5.57
N ASP A 423 -32.69 -9.43 -4.59
CA ASP A 423 -32.63 -9.12 -3.16
C ASP A 423 -31.19 -8.88 -2.67
N LEU A 424 -30.21 -8.64 -3.56
CA LEU A 424 -28.85 -8.28 -3.16
C LEU A 424 -28.84 -7.04 -2.25
N GLY A 425 -28.36 -7.22 -1.01
CA GLY A 425 -28.26 -6.21 0.04
C GLY A 425 -26.83 -5.74 0.28
N LEU A 426 -26.16 -5.27 -0.77
CA LEU A 426 -24.89 -4.58 -0.60
C LEU A 426 -25.15 -3.16 -0.09
N ASP A 427 -24.46 -2.77 0.98
CA ASP A 427 -24.41 -1.38 1.41
C ASP A 427 -23.60 -0.58 0.38
N TYR A 428 -24.32 0.12 -0.50
CA TYR A 428 -23.77 0.89 -1.62
C TYR A 428 -23.22 2.25 -1.17
N ALA A 429 -22.74 2.41 0.06
CA ALA A 429 -22.18 3.66 0.57
C ALA A 429 -21.11 4.27 -0.38
N ASP A 430 -20.38 3.40 -1.09
CA ASP A 430 -19.38 3.79 -2.08
C ASP A 430 -19.86 3.76 -3.53
N ARG A 431 -21.12 3.48 -3.87
CA ARG A 431 -21.57 3.49 -5.29
C ARG A 431 -21.76 4.93 -5.78
N ALA A 432 -21.43 5.20 -7.04
CA ALA A 432 -21.78 6.47 -7.69
C ALA A 432 -22.83 6.26 -8.77
N THR A 433 -23.79 7.19 -8.84
CA THR A 433 -24.74 7.32 -9.94
C THR A 433 -24.50 8.58 -10.77
N THR A 434 -23.68 9.51 -10.26
CA THR A 434 -23.36 10.80 -10.87
C THR A 434 -21.84 11.01 -10.97
N LEU A 435 -21.44 11.96 -11.83
CA LEU A 435 -20.05 12.37 -11.97
C LEU A 435 -19.72 13.48 -10.96
N GLU A 436 -18.75 13.22 -10.10
CA GLU A 436 -18.31 14.12 -9.04
C GLU A 436 -16.80 14.34 -9.13
N TRP A 437 -16.39 15.60 -9.18
CA TRP A 437 -14.98 15.95 -9.33
C TRP A 437 -14.05 15.36 -8.25
N PRO A 438 -14.40 15.38 -6.95
CA PRO A 438 -13.56 14.78 -5.91
C PRO A 438 -13.39 13.26 -6.09
N ARG A 439 -14.40 12.58 -6.61
CA ARG A 439 -14.35 11.14 -6.86
C ARG A 439 -13.51 10.83 -8.11
N ILE A 440 -13.62 11.65 -9.16
CA ILE A 440 -12.78 11.54 -10.37
C ILE A 440 -11.30 11.68 -9.99
N VAL A 441 -10.95 12.70 -9.21
CA VAL A 441 -9.57 12.94 -8.73
C VAL A 441 -9.07 11.73 -7.92
N ARG A 442 -9.89 11.16 -7.04
CA ARG A 442 -9.55 9.94 -6.28
C ARG A 442 -9.30 8.74 -7.17
N VAL A 443 -10.14 8.51 -8.19
CA VAL A 443 -9.96 7.38 -9.14
C VAL A 443 -8.68 7.54 -9.95
N PHE A 444 -8.32 8.75 -10.38
CA PHE A 444 -7.02 8.97 -11.03
C PHE A 444 -5.84 8.68 -10.11
N GLY A 445 -5.95 9.00 -8.81
CA GLY A 445 -4.96 8.65 -7.80
C GLY A 445 -4.74 7.13 -7.63
N LEU A 446 -5.65 6.29 -8.13
CA LEU A 446 -5.48 4.82 -8.09
C LEU A 446 -4.32 4.32 -8.94
N PHE A 447 -3.85 5.10 -9.92
CA PHE A 447 -2.60 4.78 -10.61
C PHE A 447 -1.43 4.70 -9.64
N GLU A 448 -1.37 5.58 -8.64
CA GLU A 448 -0.29 5.55 -7.65
C GLU A 448 -0.39 4.32 -6.76
N SER A 449 -1.61 3.94 -6.38
CA SER A 449 -1.84 2.71 -5.64
C SER A 449 -1.38 1.48 -6.42
N ALA A 450 -1.72 1.41 -7.71
CA ALA A 450 -1.34 0.33 -8.58
C ALA A 450 0.16 0.28 -8.88
N PHE A 451 0.79 1.43 -9.13
CA PHE A 451 2.13 1.55 -9.71
C PHE A 451 3.26 1.68 -8.70
N LEU A 452 2.94 2.16 -7.49
CA LEU A 452 3.91 2.33 -6.42
C LEU A 452 3.64 1.39 -5.24
N ALA A 453 2.64 0.51 -5.35
CA ALA A 453 2.19 -0.36 -4.26
C ALA A 453 1.98 0.42 -2.94
N LYS A 454 1.36 1.61 -3.06
CA LYS A 454 1.09 2.51 -1.94
C LYS A 454 -0.40 2.49 -1.62
N ARG A 455 -0.77 2.74 -0.36
CA ARG A 455 -2.17 3.07 -0.06
C ARG A 455 -2.55 4.35 -0.83
N PRO A 456 -3.74 4.41 -1.45
CA PRO A 456 -4.16 5.59 -2.17
C PRO A 456 -4.28 6.75 -1.17
N ASP A 457 -3.46 7.78 -1.36
CA ASP A 457 -3.66 9.06 -0.68
C ASP A 457 -4.84 9.77 -1.35
N LEU A 458 -5.57 10.61 -0.61
CA LEU A 458 -6.66 11.42 -1.16
C LEU A 458 -6.09 12.55 -2.03
N GLY A 459 -5.67 12.26 -3.26
CA GLY A 459 -5.22 13.30 -4.21
C GLY A 459 -4.49 12.78 -5.46
N ILE A 460 -4.33 13.67 -6.45
CA ILE A 460 -3.44 13.49 -7.60
C ILE A 460 -2.06 14.04 -7.22
N SER A 461 -1.02 13.20 -7.27
CA SER A 461 0.37 13.66 -7.21
C SER A 461 1.02 13.59 -8.59
N GLY A 462 2.27 14.05 -8.72
CA GLY A 462 3.05 13.91 -9.96
C GLY A 462 3.17 12.45 -10.44
N TRP A 463 3.03 11.47 -9.55
CA TRP A 463 3.10 10.04 -9.88
C TRP A 463 1.87 9.54 -10.64
N SER A 464 0.72 10.20 -10.49
CA SER A 464 -0.50 9.91 -11.27
C SER A 464 -0.29 10.11 -12.78
N LEU A 465 0.76 10.83 -13.20
CA LEU A 465 1.11 11.04 -14.62
C LEU A 465 2.06 9.98 -15.19
N LEU A 466 2.57 9.04 -14.38
CA LEU A 466 3.41 7.93 -14.85
C LEU A 466 2.84 7.13 -16.04
N PRO A 467 1.52 6.86 -16.14
CA PRO A 467 0.95 6.16 -17.29
C PRO A 467 1.30 6.81 -18.63
N LEU A 468 1.49 8.14 -18.67
CA LEU A 468 1.79 8.86 -19.91
C LEU A 468 3.10 8.41 -20.55
N VAL A 469 4.12 8.04 -19.75
CA VAL A 469 5.39 7.50 -20.26
C VAL A 469 5.14 6.25 -21.11
N PHE A 470 4.22 5.41 -20.68
CA PHE A 470 3.86 4.17 -21.36
C PHE A 470 2.93 4.40 -22.55
N VAL A 471 1.98 5.33 -22.44
CA VAL A 471 1.13 5.77 -23.57
C VAL A 471 2.00 6.29 -24.72
N PHE A 472 2.97 7.15 -24.44
CA PHE A 472 3.90 7.64 -25.46
C PHE A 472 4.79 6.53 -26.02
N ARG A 473 5.23 5.58 -25.18
CA ARG A 473 5.99 4.39 -25.62
C ARG A 473 5.21 3.51 -26.60
N TRP A 474 3.88 3.43 -26.48
CA TRP A 474 3.04 2.58 -27.33
C TRP A 474 2.23 3.33 -28.38
N ALA A 475 2.48 4.63 -28.57
CA ALA A 475 1.83 5.44 -29.61
C ALA A 475 1.93 4.84 -31.03
N ARG A 476 2.94 3.98 -31.28
CA ARG A 476 3.18 3.27 -32.55
C ARG A 476 2.92 1.76 -32.49
N GLN A 477 2.32 1.27 -31.41
CA GLN A 477 1.93 -0.13 -31.22
C GLN A 477 0.44 -0.15 -30.83
N PRO A 478 -0.48 0.11 -31.79
CA PRO A 478 -1.88 0.38 -31.50
C PRO A 478 -2.60 -0.78 -30.79
N GLY A 479 -2.22 -2.03 -31.07
CA GLY A 479 -2.78 -3.19 -30.35
C GLY A 479 -2.43 -3.17 -28.85
N VAL A 480 -1.18 -2.86 -28.50
CA VAL A 480 -0.76 -2.72 -27.10
C VAL A 480 -1.43 -1.52 -26.44
N LEU A 481 -1.45 -0.38 -27.14
CA LEU A 481 -2.05 0.85 -26.62
C LEU A 481 -3.54 0.68 -26.35
N LEU A 482 -4.29 0.08 -27.28
CA LEU A 482 -5.73 -0.15 -27.12
C LEU A 482 -6.04 -1.17 -26.03
N PHE A 483 -5.23 -2.23 -25.89
CA PHE A 483 -5.33 -3.12 -24.73
C PHE A 483 -5.20 -2.33 -23.43
N PHE A 484 -4.12 -1.57 -23.26
CA PHE A 484 -3.85 -0.87 -22.01
C PHE A 484 -4.93 0.16 -21.69
N LEU A 485 -5.31 1.00 -22.66
CA LEU A 485 -6.33 2.05 -22.47
C LEU A 485 -7.72 1.46 -22.21
N SER A 486 -8.13 0.41 -22.94
CA SER A 486 -9.44 -0.21 -22.72
C SER A 486 -9.51 -0.90 -21.35
N SER A 487 -8.47 -1.62 -20.94
CA SER A 487 -8.42 -2.24 -19.60
C SER A 487 -8.40 -1.20 -18.48
N CYS A 488 -7.57 -0.15 -18.57
CA CYS A 488 -7.55 0.90 -17.55
C CYS A 488 -8.88 1.66 -17.49
N GLY A 489 -9.44 2.03 -18.64
CA GLY A 489 -10.71 2.73 -18.71
C GLY A 489 -11.85 1.92 -18.10
N ALA A 490 -11.98 0.64 -18.45
CA ALA A 490 -13.02 -0.23 -17.91
C ALA A 490 -12.82 -0.52 -16.41
N LEU A 491 -11.58 -0.71 -15.94
CA LEU A 491 -11.29 -0.83 -14.50
C LEU A 491 -11.65 0.45 -13.74
N PHE A 492 -11.35 1.62 -14.31
CA PHE A 492 -11.68 2.89 -13.68
C PHE A 492 -13.17 3.17 -13.67
N ILE A 493 -13.91 2.74 -14.69
CA ILE A 493 -15.37 2.74 -14.68
C ILE A 493 -15.89 1.85 -13.55
N LEU A 494 -15.34 0.63 -13.38
CA LEU A 494 -15.69 -0.26 -12.28
C LEU A 494 -15.42 0.41 -10.92
N PHE A 495 -14.22 0.97 -10.74
CA PHE A 495 -13.81 1.61 -9.48
C PHE A 495 -14.59 2.89 -9.19
N TYR A 496 -14.99 3.60 -10.24
CA TYR A 496 -15.77 4.81 -10.13
C TYR A 496 -17.23 4.51 -9.82
N PHE A 497 -17.90 3.60 -10.54
CA PHE A 497 -19.35 3.47 -10.44
C PHE A 497 -19.80 2.41 -9.43
N ILE A 498 -19.01 1.36 -9.21
CA ILE A 498 -19.44 0.22 -8.40
C ILE A 498 -18.86 0.29 -6.98
N TYR A 499 -17.54 0.37 -6.82
CA TYR A 499 -16.88 0.46 -5.51
C TYR A 499 -15.42 0.92 -5.69
N PHE A 500 -14.83 1.61 -4.72
CA PHE A 500 -13.48 2.17 -4.89
C PHE A 500 -12.37 1.11 -5.02
N GLY A 501 -12.54 -0.04 -4.37
CA GLY A 501 -11.58 -1.12 -4.40
C GLY A 501 -10.50 -1.02 -3.32
N SER A 502 -9.52 -1.90 -3.43
CA SER A 502 -8.41 -2.06 -2.50
C SER A 502 -7.14 -2.35 -3.30
N PRO A 503 -5.93 -2.30 -2.71
CA PRO A 503 -4.69 -2.39 -3.48
C PRO A 503 -4.60 -3.59 -4.43
N ARG A 504 -5.10 -4.77 -4.04
CA ARG A 504 -5.18 -5.96 -4.92
C ARG A 504 -6.06 -5.78 -6.16
N HIS A 505 -7.11 -4.97 -6.06
CA HIS A 505 -7.99 -4.61 -7.17
C HIS A 505 -7.28 -3.64 -8.12
N HIS A 506 -6.68 -2.59 -7.57
CA HIS A 506 -5.91 -1.61 -8.36
C HIS A 506 -4.71 -2.26 -9.04
N GLY A 507 -4.16 -3.33 -8.44
CA GLY A 507 -3.07 -4.12 -9.00
C GLY A 507 -3.35 -4.66 -10.40
N PHE A 508 -4.62 -4.81 -10.83
CA PHE A 508 -4.94 -5.19 -12.21
C PHE A 508 -4.52 -4.13 -13.25
N VAL A 509 -4.43 -2.85 -12.85
CA VAL A 509 -3.85 -1.79 -13.68
C VAL A 509 -2.35 -2.02 -13.87
N PHE A 510 -1.65 -2.45 -12.81
CA PHE A 510 -0.23 -2.82 -12.89
C PHE A 510 -0.02 -4.10 -13.70
N LEU A 511 -0.88 -5.10 -13.55
CA LEU A 511 -0.86 -6.31 -14.38
C LEU A 511 -1.05 -5.98 -15.86
N ALA A 512 -1.95 -5.05 -16.19
CA ALA A 512 -2.13 -4.56 -17.55
C ALA A 512 -0.85 -3.89 -18.08
N LEU A 513 -0.15 -3.09 -17.26
CA LEU A 513 1.15 -2.52 -17.60
C LEU A 513 2.21 -3.60 -17.87
N VAL A 514 2.35 -4.59 -16.98
CA VAL A 514 3.31 -5.70 -17.13
C VAL A 514 3.04 -6.47 -18.42
N ALA A 515 1.79 -6.84 -18.69
CA ALA A 515 1.40 -7.51 -19.92
C ALA A 515 1.65 -6.64 -21.16
N ALA A 516 1.33 -5.35 -21.10
CA ALA A 516 1.54 -4.44 -22.22
C ALA A 516 3.03 -4.28 -22.57
N LEU A 517 3.91 -4.15 -21.56
CA LEU A 517 5.36 -4.15 -21.77
C LEU A 517 5.85 -5.47 -22.35
N TRP A 518 5.28 -6.59 -21.92
CA TRP A 518 5.61 -7.92 -22.47
C TRP A 518 5.23 -8.01 -23.95
N LEU A 519 3.98 -7.73 -24.29
CA LEU A 519 3.48 -7.77 -25.67
C LEU A 519 4.23 -6.81 -26.59
N ALA A 520 4.52 -5.59 -26.11
CA ALA A 520 5.27 -4.57 -26.84
C ALA A 520 6.68 -5.02 -27.24
N ALA A 521 7.30 -5.93 -26.48
CA ALA A 521 8.62 -6.46 -26.79
C ALA A 521 8.63 -7.40 -28.00
N TYR A 522 7.49 -8.01 -28.33
CA TYR A 522 7.33 -8.98 -29.43
C TYR A 522 6.55 -8.42 -30.63
N GLN A 523 6.10 -7.16 -30.56
CA GLN A 523 5.43 -6.49 -31.68
C GLN A 523 6.38 -5.50 -32.37
N VAL A 524 6.43 -5.55 -33.70
CA VAL A 524 7.15 -4.55 -34.50
C VAL A 524 6.37 -3.23 -34.45
N PRO A 525 7.00 -2.08 -34.11
CA PRO A 525 6.37 -0.77 -34.24
C PRO A 525 5.98 -0.45 -35.70
N VAL A 526 5.01 0.42 -35.91
CA VAL A 526 4.65 0.88 -37.28
C VAL A 526 5.87 1.52 -37.95
N SER A 527 6.16 1.11 -39.20
CA SER A 527 7.31 1.55 -40.01
C SER A 527 7.42 3.08 -40.09
N VAL A 528 8.61 3.62 -39.83
CA VAL A 528 8.86 5.06 -39.74
C VAL A 528 10.27 5.46 -40.15
N SER A 529 10.45 6.77 -40.38
CA SER A 529 11.75 7.41 -40.65
C SER A 529 12.74 7.30 -39.49
N ASP A 530 14.04 7.42 -39.80
CA ASP A 530 15.14 7.33 -38.82
C ASP A 530 14.98 8.23 -37.59
N ARG A 531 14.32 9.39 -37.71
CA ARG A 531 14.08 10.31 -36.59
C ARG A 531 13.09 9.73 -35.59
N ALA A 532 12.03 9.07 -36.07
CA ALA A 532 11.02 8.47 -35.22
C ALA A 532 11.55 7.21 -34.53
N GLU A 533 12.37 6.41 -35.20
CA GLU A 533 13.04 5.25 -34.60
C GLU A 533 13.90 5.65 -33.39
N ARG A 534 14.65 6.77 -33.49
CA ARG A 534 15.41 7.31 -32.35
C ARG A 534 14.53 7.71 -31.17
N ILE A 535 13.35 8.26 -31.44
CA ILE A 535 12.38 8.66 -30.39
C ILE A 535 11.80 7.42 -29.73
N ASP A 536 11.46 6.38 -30.49
CA ASP A 536 10.94 5.11 -29.95
C ASP A 536 11.98 4.40 -29.08
N LEU A 537 13.25 4.36 -29.51
CA LEU A 537 14.36 3.85 -28.70
C LEU A 537 14.53 4.63 -27.39
N ALA A 538 14.38 5.97 -27.42
CA ALA A 538 14.42 6.79 -26.22
C ALA A 538 13.28 6.44 -25.26
N TRP A 539 12.04 6.36 -25.75
CA TRP A 539 10.88 5.95 -24.94
C TRP A 539 11.01 4.53 -24.42
N GLN A 540 11.60 3.60 -25.18
CA GLN A 540 11.86 2.23 -24.70
C GLN A 540 12.83 2.23 -23.51
N ARG A 541 13.90 3.03 -23.56
CA ARG A 541 14.83 3.16 -22.43
C ARG A 541 14.16 3.82 -21.23
N ILE A 542 13.46 4.94 -21.44
CA ILE A 542 12.78 5.66 -20.36
C ILE A 542 11.74 4.77 -19.68
N SER A 543 10.87 4.12 -20.45
CA SER A 543 9.85 3.21 -19.90
C SER A 543 10.46 2.01 -19.16
N GLY A 544 11.57 1.44 -19.64
CA GLY A 544 12.28 0.38 -18.92
C GLY A 544 12.85 0.85 -17.58
N ILE A 545 13.44 2.04 -17.53
CA ILE A 545 13.98 2.63 -16.29
C ILE A 545 12.84 2.95 -15.32
N VAL A 546 11.78 3.61 -15.79
CA VAL A 546 10.60 3.94 -14.98
C VAL A 546 9.97 2.66 -14.42
N PHE A 547 9.79 1.63 -15.24
CA PHE A 547 9.29 0.34 -14.79
C PHE A 547 10.20 -0.28 -13.71
N SER A 548 11.53 -0.22 -13.87
CA SER A 548 12.46 -0.73 -12.85
C SER A 548 12.38 0.04 -11.54
N VAL A 549 12.19 1.36 -11.57
CA VAL A 549 11.95 2.18 -10.38
C VAL A 549 10.64 1.78 -9.69
N MET A 550 9.57 1.58 -10.45
CA MET A 550 8.29 1.08 -9.92
C MET A 550 8.49 -0.27 -9.24
N LEU A 551 9.24 -1.19 -9.88
CA LEU A 551 9.54 -2.49 -9.30
C LEU A 551 10.34 -2.40 -7.98
N CYS A 552 11.22 -1.41 -7.82
CA CYS A 552 11.88 -1.16 -6.54
C CYS A 552 10.87 -0.76 -5.45
N PHE A 553 9.90 0.10 -5.76
CA PHE A 553 8.81 0.43 -4.83
C PHE A 553 7.98 -0.81 -4.48
N HIS A 554 7.60 -1.61 -5.48
CA HIS A 554 6.89 -2.86 -5.25
C HIS A 554 7.70 -3.83 -4.39
N ALA A 555 9.00 -4.02 -4.64
CA ALA A 555 9.85 -4.90 -3.84
C ALA A 555 9.96 -4.42 -2.38
N TYR A 556 10.12 -3.11 -2.17
CA TYR A 556 10.14 -2.53 -0.84
C TYR A 556 8.80 -2.70 -0.10
N SER A 557 7.68 -2.36 -0.74
CA SER A 557 6.34 -2.58 -0.16
C SER A 557 6.07 -4.08 0.10
N GLY A 558 6.51 -4.97 -0.80
CA GLY A 558 6.37 -6.41 -0.64
C GLY A 558 7.15 -6.94 0.56
N TYR A 559 8.38 -6.47 0.76
CA TYR A 559 9.17 -6.76 1.95
C TYR A 559 8.46 -6.29 3.23
N LEU A 560 7.98 -5.03 3.26
CA LEU A 560 7.30 -4.48 4.44
C LEU A 560 6.03 -5.27 4.79
N SER A 561 5.19 -5.58 3.81
CA SER A 561 3.94 -6.30 4.05
C SER A 561 4.19 -7.75 4.47
N THR A 562 5.15 -8.43 3.84
CA THR A 562 5.57 -9.79 4.24
C THR A 562 6.11 -9.80 5.66
N HIS A 563 6.98 -8.84 6.01
CA HIS A 563 7.52 -8.73 7.35
C HIS A 563 6.41 -8.45 8.38
N GLN A 564 5.46 -7.58 8.06
CA GLN A 564 4.33 -7.28 8.95
C GLN A 564 3.44 -8.51 9.17
N ASP A 565 3.17 -9.29 8.13
CA ASP A 565 2.36 -10.51 8.18
C ASP A 565 3.03 -11.64 8.98
N ILE A 566 4.37 -11.74 8.92
CA ILE A 566 5.11 -12.72 9.73
C ILE A 566 5.17 -12.31 11.22
N VAL A 567 5.31 -11.01 11.50
CA VAL A 567 5.55 -10.51 12.87
C VAL A 567 4.26 -10.21 13.63
N ARG A 568 3.17 -9.89 12.93
CA ARG A 568 1.88 -9.52 13.53
C ARG A 568 0.80 -10.50 13.09
N VAL A 569 -0.05 -10.87 14.03
CA VAL A 569 -1.24 -11.67 13.75
C VAL A 569 -2.18 -10.87 12.84
N VAL A 570 -2.52 -11.39 11.66
CA VAL A 570 -3.43 -10.70 10.74
C VAL A 570 -4.87 -10.79 11.23
N SER A 571 -5.26 -11.98 11.66
CA SER A 571 -6.59 -12.27 12.19
C SER A 571 -6.51 -13.18 13.41
N ASN A 572 -7.25 -12.84 14.46
CA ASN A 572 -7.40 -13.71 15.63
C ASN A 572 -8.41 -14.85 15.42
N GLY A 573 -8.90 -15.06 14.19
CA GLY A 573 -9.93 -16.07 13.88
C GLY A 573 -9.48 -17.49 14.26
N LYS A 574 -8.24 -17.86 13.87
CA LYS A 574 -7.64 -19.18 14.14
C LYS A 574 -7.49 -19.47 15.64
N VAL A 575 -7.02 -18.48 16.40
CA VAL A 575 -6.80 -18.62 17.84
C VAL A 575 -8.13 -18.67 18.58
N THR A 576 -9.10 -17.85 18.19
CA THR A 576 -10.47 -17.87 18.72
C THR A 576 -11.15 -19.23 18.49
N ALA A 577 -11.07 -19.77 17.27
CA ALA A 577 -11.64 -21.08 16.94
C ALA A 577 -11.02 -22.19 17.80
N ARG A 578 -9.69 -22.20 17.92
CA ARG A 578 -8.97 -23.17 18.77
C ARG A 578 -9.39 -23.07 20.24
N TYR A 579 -9.61 -21.86 20.76
CA TYR A 579 -10.10 -21.66 22.11
C TYR A 579 -11.49 -22.25 22.32
N LEU A 580 -12.41 -22.04 21.36
CA LEU A 580 -13.75 -22.61 21.43
C LEU A 580 -13.71 -24.15 21.46
N GLU A 581 -12.95 -24.77 20.57
CA GLU A 581 -12.82 -26.24 20.50
C GLU A 581 -12.12 -26.83 21.75
N THR A 582 -11.02 -26.22 22.19
CA THR A 582 -10.23 -26.75 23.33
C THR A 582 -11.01 -26.71 24.64
N ASN A 583 -11.95 -25.76 24.79
CA ASN A 583 -12.80 -25.63 25.98
C ASN A 583 -14.18 -26.29 25.81
N GLY A 584 -14.43 -27.01 24.71
CA GLY A 584 -15.72 -27.65 24.41
C GLY A 584 -16.88 -26.67 24.26
N LEU A 585 -16.59 -25.40 23.95
CA LEU A 585 -17.58 -24.34 23.78
C LEU A 585 -18.20 -24.36 22.38
N ASP A 586 -17.55 -25.02 21.42
CA ASP A 586 -18.04 -25.29 20.06
C ASP A 586 -19.26 -26.22 20.03
N GLN A 587 -19.57 -26.89 21.14
CA GLN A 587 -20.76 -27.74 21.32
C GLN A 587 -22.02 -26.95 21.71
N LEU A 588 -21.87 -25.67 22.10
CA LEU A 588 -22.98 -24.80 22.47
C LEU A 588 -23.49 -24.01 21.24
N PRO A 589 -24.76 -23.59 21.23
CA PRO A 589 -25.26 -22.62 20.25
C PRO A 589 -24.39 -21.37 20.24
N ILE A 590 -23.91 -20.97 19.06
CA ILE A 590 -23.11 -19.76 18.87
C ILE A 590 -23.94 -18.72 18.12
N VAL A 591 -24.00 -17.51 18.68
CA VAL A 591 -24.52 -16.30 18.04
C VAL A 591 -23.33 -15.43 17.66
N ALA A 592 -23.18 -15.12 16.38
CA ALA A 592 -21.98 -14.48 15.84
C ALA A 592 -22.30 -13.12 15.19
N PHE A 593 -21.68 -12.06 15.73
CA PHE A 593 -21.85 -10.69 15.26
C PHE A 593 -20.51 -9.94 15.20
N ALA A 594 -20.20 -9.20 14.14
CA ALA A 594 -20.85 -9.19 12.85
C ALA A 594 -20.57 -10.50 12.07
N ASP A 595 -21.46 -10.86 11.16
CA ASP A 595 -21.36 -12.04 10.29
C ASP A 595 -20.06 -12.09 9.45
N TRP A 596 -19.63 -10.95 8.90
CA TRP A 596 -18.49 -10.89 7.98
C TRP A 596 -17.12 -11.13 8.65
N PRO A 597 -16.77 -10.60 9.85
CA PRO A 597 -15.50 -10.93 10.48
C PRO A 597 -15.53 -12.29 11.15
N THR A 598 -16.67 -12.69 11.71
CA THR A 598 -16.79 -13.99 12.41
C THR A 598 -16.62 -15.18 11.47
N THR A 599 -16.79 -14.98 10.16
CA THR A 599 -16.40 -15.94 9.11
C THR A 599 -14.96 -16.45 9.28
N SER A 600 -14.02 -15.62 9.76
CA SER A 600 -12.65 -16.08 9.98
C SER A 600 -12.53 -17.09 11.13
N VAL A 601 -13.39 -17.02 12.13
CA VAL A 601 -13.48 -18.03 13.20
C VAL A 601 -14.15 -19.29 12.66
N LEU A 602 -15.28 -19.15 11.96
CA LEU A 602 -16.06 -20.29 11.44
C LEU A 602 -15.28 -21.15 10.44
N GLY A 603 -14.37 -20.55 9.68
CA GLY A 603 -13.53 -21.25 8.71
C GLY A 603 -12.54 -22.22 9.33
N TYR A 604 -12.18 -22.01 10.60
CA TYR A 604 -11.29 -22.88 11.35
C TYR A 604 -12.01 -23.86 12.28
N LEU A 605 -13.30 -23.67 12.56
CA LEU A 605 -14.08 -24.60 13.37
C LEU A 605 -14.38 -25.88 12.59
N SER A 606 -14.08 -27.02 13.21
CA SER A 606 -14.23 -28.35 12.60
C SER A 606 -15.66 -28.88 12.74
N ASN A 607 -16.26 -28.69 13.92
CA ASN A 607 -17.57 -29.28 14.27
C ASN A 607 -18.75 -28.34 14.05
N VAL A 608 -18.51 -27.04 13.89
CA VAL A 608 -19.57 -26.03 13.76
C VAL A 608 -19.88 -25.78 12.30
N ARG A 609 -21.06 -26.20 11.87
CA ARG A 609 -21.54 -26.02 10.49
C ARG A 609 -22.26 -24.69 10.28
N GLN A 610 -23.05 -24.27 11.25
CA GLN A 610 -23.84 -23.05 11.19
C GLN A 610 -23.84 -22.35 12.53
N VAL A 611 -23.88 -21.02 12.49
CA VAL A 611 -24.09 -20.16 13.66
C VAL A 611 -25.24 -19.22 13.39
N TYR A 612 -25.80 -18.66 14.46
CA TYR A 612 -26.87 -17.70 14.32
C TYR A 612 -26.30 -16.31 14.07
N HIS A 613 -26.75 -15.66 13.00
CA HIS A 613 -26.38 -14.29 12.64
C HIS A 613 -27.56 -13.34 12.88
N PRO A 614 -27.47 -12.46 13.89
CA PRO A 614 -28.53 -11.50 14.21
C PRO A 614 -28.87 -10.56 13.05
N GLN A 615 -27.86 -10.16 12.25
CA GLN A 615 -28.06 -9.21 11.13
C GLN A 615 -29.01 -9.75 10.06
N GLY A 616 -29.09 -11.08 9.88
CA GLY A 616 -29.96 -11.71 8.89
C GLY A 616 -31.07 -12.57 9.50
N HIS A 617 -31.23 -12.53 10.83
CA HIS A 617 -32.18 -13.34 11.61
C HIS A 617 -32.19 -14.83 11.21
N ARG A 618 -31.00 -15.43 11.05
CA ARG A 618 -30.88 -16.80 10.49
C ARG A 618 -29.68 -17.57 11.00
N TRP A 619 -29.80 -18.89 10.95
CA TRP A 619 -28.67 -19.80 10.99
C TRP A 619 -28.01 -19.87 9.62
N ALA A 620 -26.73 -19.54 9.54
CA ALA A 620 -25.96 -19.67 8.31
C ALA A 620 -24.52 -20.09 8.60
N SER A 621 -23.87 -20.64 7.58
CA SER A 621 -22.46 -21.04 7.64
C SER A 621 -21.51 -19.95 7.11
N HIS A 622 -22.00 -19.11 6.20
CA HIS A 622 -21.26 -18.08 5.50
C HIS A 622 -22.11 -16.82 5.37
N VAL A 623 -21.48 -15.73 4.98
CA VAL A 623 -22.17 -14.46 4.74
C VAL A 623 -23.10 -14.59 3.55
N VAL A 624 -24.37 -14.21 3.74
CA VAL A 624 -25.36 -14.08 2.66
C VAL A 624 -25.63 -12.60 2.44
N GLN A 625 -25.19 -12.04 1.30
CA GLN A 625 -25.31 -10.59 1.01
C GLN A 625 -26.71 -10.21 0.51
N ASP A 626 -27.77 -10.73 1.13
CA ASP A 626 -29.14 -10.33 0.80
C ASP A 626 -29.57 -9.07 1.57
N SER A 627 -30.73 -8.51 1.22
CA SER A 627 -31.25 -7.26 1.77
C SER A 627 -31.56 -7.32 3.26
N SER A 628 -31.74 -8.52 3.83
CA SER A 628 -31.96 -8.66 5.27
C SER A 628 -30.73 -8.23 6.08
N ARG A 629 -29.54 -8.45 5.52
CA ARG A 629 -28.24 -8.12 6.12
C ARG A 629 -28.02 -6.63 6.35
N LEU A 630 -28.77 -5.77 5.65
CA LEU A 630 -28.67 -4.32 5.80
C LEU A 630 -29.18 -3.82 7.17
N ASN A 631 -29.88 -4.68 7.93
CA ASN A 631 -30.24 -4.37 9.30
C ASN A 631 -29.04 -4.54 10.24
N TRP A 632 -28.58 -3.45 10.86
CA TRP A 632 -27.49 -3.47 11.84
C TRP A 632 -28.05 -3.42 13.26
N PRO A 633 -28.24 -4.56 13.94
CA PRO A 633 -28.75 -4.57 15.30
C PRO A 633 -27.75 -3.92 16.26
N SER A 634 -28.29 -3.20 17.24
CA SER A 634 -27.56 -2.72 18.41
C SER A 634 -27.04 -3.90 19.25
N GLN A 635 -26.05 -3.65 20.10
CA GLN A 635 -25.52 -4.69 21.00
C GLN A 635 -26.62 -5.27 21.90
N GLU A 636 -27.56 -4.44 22.37
CA GLU A 636 -28.67 -4.89 23.18
C GLU A 636 -29.63 -5.80 22.40
N GLU A 637 -29.95 -5.46 21.15
CA GLU A 637 -30.78 -6.30 20.28
C GLU A 637 -30.12 -7.66 20.02
N VAL A 638 -28.81 -7.68 19.74
CA VAL A 638 -28.04 -8.93 19.58
C VAL A 638 -28.16 -9.81 20.82
N ILE A 639 -28.01 -9.24 22.02
CA ILE A 639 -28.10 -9.99 23.29
C ILE A 639 -29.53 -10.48 23.55
N ASN A 640 -30.54 -9.64 23.32
CA ASN A 640 -31.94 -10.00 23.50
C ASN A 640 -32.35 -11.13 22.54
N GLU A 641 -31.94 -11.03 21.29
CA GLU A 641 -32.21 -12.05 20.28
C GLU A 641 -31.49 -13.36 20.62
N ALA A 642 -30.21 -13.31 20.99
CA ALA A 642 -29.47 -14.47 21.47
C ALA A 642 -30.17 -15.13 22.66
N SER A 643 -30.63 -14.33 23.62
CA SER A 643 -31.35 -14.80 24.80
C SER A 643 -32.73 -15.39 24.48
N SER A 644 -33.29 -15.11 23.30
CA SER A 644 -34.55 -15.71 22.85
C SER A 644 -34.39 -17.11 22.24
N LEU A 645 -33.18 -17.47 21.77
CA LEU A 645 -32.90 -18.76 21.13
C LEU A 645 -32.96 -19.94 22.12
N SER A 646 -33.30 -21.13 21.64
CA SER A 646 -33.30 -22.34 22.48
C SER A 646 -31.90 -22.70 23.00
N GLY A 647 -31.79 -22.96 24.30
CA GLY A 647 -30.54 -23.38 24.95
C GLY A 647 -30.35 -22.72 26.31
N GLU A 648 -29.89 -23.49 27.30
CA GLU A 648 -29.57 -22.99 28.64
C GLU A 648 -28.28 -22.15 28.63
N ARG A 649 -27.37 -22.45 27.71
CA ARG A 649 -26.05 -21.81 27.57
C ARG A 649 -25.77 -21.46 26.12
N ILE A 650 -25.47 -20.20 25.85
CA ILE A 650 -25.26 -19.67 24.48
C ILE A 650 -23.97 -18.87 24.45
N ILE A 651 -23.16 -19.07 23.42
CA ILE A 651 -21.94 -18.31 23.19
C ILE A 651 -22.25 -17.11 22.30
N LEU A 652 -21.92 -15.92 22.78
CA LEU A 652 -21.84 -14.71 21.97
C LEU A 652 -20.41 -14.55 21.44
N LEU A 653 -20.25 -14.61 20.13
CA LEU A 653 -19.02 -14.30 19.42
C LEU A 653 -19.13 -12.90 18.80
N MET A 654 -18.43 -11.93 19.37
CA MET A 654 -18.48 -10.53 18.97
C MET A 654 -17.17 -10.09 18.29
N ASN A 655 -17.24 -9.25 17.27
CA ASN A 655 -16.06 -8.61 16.65
C ASN A 655 -15.75 -7.20 17.24
N VAL A 656 -16.59 -6.75 18.16
CA VAL A 656 -16.46 -5.51 18.93
C VAL A 656 -16.78 -5.81 20.40
N PRO A 657 -16.13 -5.16 21.38
CA PRO A 657 -16.44 -5.41 22.78
C PRO A 657 -17.85 -4.91 23.12
N ILE A 658 -18.57 -5.67 23.95
CA ILE A 658 -19.83 -5.23 24.58
C ILE A 658 -19.46 -4.29 25.74
N SER A 659 -20.20 -3.20 25.92
CA SER A 659 -19.93 -2.25 27.02
C SER A 659 -20.09 -2.92 28.39
N ASP A 660 -19.27 -2.51 29.36
CA ASP A 660 -19.27 -3.10 30.70
C ASP A 660 -20.64 -2.94 31.38
N GLU A 661 -21.33 -1.81 31.16
CA GLU A 661 -22.68 -1.57 31.67
C GLU A 661 -23.67 -2.62 31.15
N LEU A 662 -23.61 -2.93 29.84
CA LEU A 662 -24.52 -3.87 29.21
C LEU A 662 -24.18 -5.32 29.60
N VAL A 663 -22.90 -5.64 29.76
CA VAL A 663 -22.43 -6.93 30.31
C VAL A 663 -23.04 -7.16 31.70
N HIS A 664 -22.96 -6.17 32.59
CA HIS A 664 -23.53 -6.25 33.93
C HIS A 664 -25.06 -6.30 33.92
N GLN A 665 -25.72 -5.44 33.13
CA GLN A 665 -27.18 -5.33 33.07
C GLN A 665 -27.82 -6.62 32.55
N LYS A 666 -27.20 -7.28 31.57
CA LYS A 666 -27.72 -8.50 30.94
C LYS A 666 -27.14 -9.79 31.54
N GLY A 667 -26.31 -9.70 32.58
CA GLY A 667 -25.73 -10.85 33.26
C GLY A 667 -24.82 -11.70 32.37
N LEU A 668 -24.12 -11.10 31.41
CA LEU A 668 -23.20 -11.80 30.52
C LEU A 668 -21.92 -12.18 31.28
N ARG A 669 -21.42 -13.40 31.08
CA ARG A 669 -20.11 -13.82 31.61
C ARG A 669 -19.03 -13.69 30.54
N PRO A 670 -18.06 -12.75 30.65
CA PRO A 670 -16.93 -12.69 29.72
C PRO A 670 -16.11 -13.98 29.80
N LEU A 671 -15.74 -14.53 28.65
CA LEU A 671 -14.95 -15.77 28.56
C LEU A 671 -13.51 -15.50 28.12
N ALA A 672 -13.33 -14.77 27.02
CA ALA A 672 -12.01 -14.46 26.46
C ALA A 672 -12.08 -13.27 25.51
N GLN A 673 -10.93 -12.63 25.31
CA GLN A 673 -10.74 -11.58 24.31
C GLN A 673 -9.45 -11.84 23.54
N PHE A 674 -9.52 -11.68 22.23
CA PHE A 674 -8.40 -11.83 21.30
C PHE A 674 -8.23 -10.53 20.53
N THR A 675 -7.29 -9.72 20.99
CA THR A 675 -7.03 -8.37 20.48
C THR A 675 -5.65 -8.28 19.81
N GLY A 676 -5.33 -7.12 19.22
CA GLY A 676 -4.02 -6.89 18.60
C GLY A 676 -3.88 -7.41 17.17
N ALA A 677 -4.97 -7.84 16.52
CA ALA A 677 -4.96 -8.21 15.10
C ALA A 677 -4.57 -7.01 14.22
N GLY A 678 -3.82 -7.27 13.15
CA GLY A 678 -3.43 -6.27 12.15
C GLY A 678 -4.64 -5.62 11.46
N ILE A 679 -5.79 -6.29 11.48
CA ILE A 679 -7.07 -5.79 11.00
C ILE A 679 -8.01 -5.66 12.20
N ALA A 680 -8.39 -4.43 12.56
CA ALA A 680 -9.11 -4.16 13.81
C ALA A 680 -10.44 -4.93 13.95
N SER A 681 -11.14 -5.20 12.84
CA SER A 681 -12.38 -5.98 12.86
C SER A 681 -12.16 -7.49 12.97
N GLU A 682 -10.92 -7.97 12.91
CA GLU A 682 -10.52 -9.38 13.16
C GLU A 682 -10.07 -9.59 14.61
N ASN A 683 -10.50 -8.72 15.53
CA ASN A 683 -10.45 -8.95 16.96
C ASN A 683 -11.77 -9.59 17.41
N PHE A 684 -11.70 -10.48 18.40
CA PHE A 684 -12.86 -11.26 18.82
C PHE A 684 -13.03 -11.25 20.34
N TYR A 685 -14.28 -11.17 20.78
CA TYR A 685 -14.69 -11.13 22.18
C TYR A 685 -15.76 -12.20 22.40
N LEU A 686 -15.54 -13.06 23.39
CA LEU A 686 -16.42 -14.17 23.71
C LEU A 686 -17.13 -13.92 25.02
N TYR A 687 -18.45 -14.08 25.02
CA TYR A 687 -19.28 -14.01 26.22
C TYR A 687 -20.20 -15.24 26.30
N LEU A 688 -20.57 -15.62 27.51
CA LEU A 688 -21.56 -16.66 27.77
C LEU A 688 -22.85 -16.03 28.31
N ILE A 689 -23.97 -16.42 27.72
CA ILE A 689 -25.30 -16.23 28.28
C ILE A 689 -25.67 -17.53 29.00
N GLU A 690 -25.94 -17.46 30.30
CA GLU A 690 -26.53 -18.55 31.07
C GLU A 690 -27.98 -18.19 31.39
N LYS A 691 -28.94 -18.91 30.82
CA LYS A 691 -30.35 -18.75 31.19
C LYS A 691 -30.55 -19.40 32.56
N LEU A 692 -30.91 -18.59 33.54
CA LEU A 692 -31.41 -19.12 34.80
C LEU A 692 -32.69 -19.90 34.49
N GLY A 693 -32.66 -21.21 34.67
CA GLY A 693 -33.86 -22.03 34.59
C GLY A 693 -34.87 -21.47 35.59
N ASN A 694 -36.11 -21.23 35.14
CA ASN A 694 -37.23 -21.03 36.06
C ASN A 694 -37.42 -22.35 36.82
N ASN A 695 -36.78 -22.48 37.98
CA ASN A 695 -37.14 -23.48 38.99
C ASN A 695 -38.44 -23.06 39.68
#